data_AF-A0A6P8GQA7-F1
#
_entry.id   AF-A0A6P8GQA7-F1
#
_cell.length_a   1.000
_cell.length_b   1.000
_cell.length_c   1.000
_cell.angle_alpha   90.00
_cell.angle_beta   90.00
_cell.angle_gamma   90.00
#
_symmetry.space_group_name_H-M   'P 1'
#
loop_
_entity.id
_entity.type
_entity.pdbx_description
1 polymer ?
#
loop_
_entity_poly.entity_id
_entity_poly.type
_entity_poly.pdbx_seq_one_letter_code
_entity_poly.pdbx_strand_id
1 'polypeptide(L)'
;MARILQLVPWLLMVAVGISAQKSFKQITGLKSHCLGNVLRLTIDKSLGFGSHLEVDAINGSQFIPITPSLASKCGYRVESDPWGNVKLFASVLSCHTNNQDDEVFELGLRLRMHDEHKSEEDTHKVTKTCNYNRWAAREILCDKNYMEVSVNRLPPPIDLAVEQTMLEDQWAAAVPDAVTSENNIWRMVFFTPKEKSMPLADAQRAGYGIATTPSRLLIRSPYDTTEVYSENVASVSMKVLKATTYFKDLWSVTMLDTAAACPTDGVVFTEETMTWYVPRHIYPLLASNTCETLELHMGIDGERLDESQMASRGYTMSVTNSHFVIELPVGGPDGYYKSYAPEYQYHISYYIEAMIEVVWKEADSDQLTRYKVLYPITTPMMPRPPHVTDNTVPEERVFDVLLGTFLPDVMLMNMTFATVVLTVAEANARGFNVQEKRFPHGYKGFSLQVPFSDSVVLKSNPDREFTTYTLPLSFGLVVLPEQSPFSHPAVLEATLHDVVLPVVTGTCDDESYYVTVAYGSHGSDFKTIVGKRELTSDLATKYNVRENATHMTMSVPFLSSDAVFTFVLSSAAGGRLDLKVIDPLNNWSLNNFSLACTFPMPLTECHPNGTMIVLALKVESVPNLILSQLTLKDPSCKPMFSSDQFASFSFPVNSCGTTRTFLDGFMVYQNEITMSKQGGVKNVKTTSHPEYRLTISCYYENDDFKMLQFLPEDRSFDRPPQPAFGEMRVRMRLATDVSYNTFYTEEDYPVVEALRRPLYFEVELLESTDPQLVLFLESCWATLEKERLSTPRWDIIVDGCANHDDRYLPSIHPVTADGRVQFPSHFKRFDMKMFAFVQDNVVLKDQIFIHCDTAICDDNKQSDGLCYRRCPSSPENVNELSSVKSSQSSAKYSPKSRAQLSSGRIMLSS
;
A
#
# COMPACT_ATOMS: atom_id res chain seq x y z
N MET A 1 62.02 -79.41 0.16
CA MET A 1 62.13 -78.32 1.15
C MET A 1 62.81 -77.14 0.46
N ALA A 2 62.04 -76.13 0.03
CA ALA A 2 61.96 -74.77 0.59
C ALA A 2 62.95 -73.80 -0.09
N ARG A 3 62.54 -72.96 -1.07
CA ARG A 3 61.78 -71.66 -1.08
C ARG A 3 62.78 -70.52 -1.44
N ILE A 4 62.80 -69.93 -2.65
CA ILE A 4 61.88 -68.93 -3.28
C ILE A 4 61.96 -67.57 -2.53
N LEU A 5 62.17 -66.37 -3.11
CA LEU A 5 62.42 -65.87 -4.47
C LEU A 5 62.98 -64.43 -4.35
N GLN A 6 63.99 -64.15 -5.18
CA GLN A 6 64.46 -62.91 -5.85
C GLN A 6 63.58 -61.64 -5.75
N LEU A 7 64.11 -60.49 -5.27
CA LEU A 7 65.05 -59.50 -5.86
C LEU A 7 64.38 -58.43 -6.74
N VAL A 8 64.19 -57.25 -6.13
CA VAL A 8 64.04 -55.90 -6.70
C VAL A 8 65.48 -55.35 -6.84
N PRO A 9 65.92 -54.60 -7.89
CA PRO A 9 65.26 -53.36 -8.33
C PRO A 9 65.51 -52.91 -9.81
N TRP A 10 64.96 -51.74 -10.16
CA TRP A 10 65.19 -50.87 -11.35
C TRP A 10 64.58 -51.28 -12.71
N LEU A 11 63.54 -50.54 -13.13
CA LEU A 11 63.45 -50.01 -14.51
C LEU A 11 62.39 -48.89 -14.61
N LEU A 12 62.85 -47.74 -15.09
CA LEU A 12 62.11 -46.57 -15.55
C LEU A 12 61.97 -46.66 -17.09
N MET A 13 60.87 -46.10 -17.62
CA MET A 13 60.56 -45.80 -19.05
C MET A 13 59.95 -46.92 -19.89
N VAL A 14 58.60 -46.94 -20.00
CA VAL A 14 57.85 -46.74 -21.27
C VAL A 14 56.48 -46.17 -20.90
N ALA A 15 56.24 -44.91 -21.27
CA ALA A 15 54.91 -44.30 -21.32
C ALA A 15 54.43 -44.35 -22.77
N VAL A 16 53.25 -44.93 -23.02
CA VAL A 16 52.19 -44.51 -23.96
C VAL A 16 51.08 -45.56 -23.95
N GLY A 17 49.84 -45.09 -23.76
CA GLY A 17 48.69 -45.65 -24.46
C GLY A 17 47.79 -46.65 -23.74
N ILE A 18 47.13 -46.25 -22.65
CA ILE A 18 45.82 -46.83 -22.29
C ILE A 18 44.84 -45.68 -22.03
N SER A 19 43.88 -45.55 -22.95
CA SER A 19 42.69 -44.73 -22.82
C SER A 19 41.96 -45.09 -21.53
N ALA A 20 41.92 -44.14 -20.60
CA ALA A 20 41.19 -44.27 -19.34
C ALA A 20 39.70 -43.98 -19.60
N GLN A 21 38.92 -45.04 -19.72
CA GLN A 21 37.47 -45.03 -19.65
C GLN A 21 37.07 -44.66 -18.20
N LYS A 22 36.95 -43.35 -17.92
CA LYS A 22 36.43 -42.83 -16.65
C LYS A 22 34.91 -42.96 -16.65
N SER A 23 34.38 -43.96 -15.94
CA SER A 23 32.97 -43.99 -15.55
C SER A 23 32.66 -42.77 -14.67
N PHE A 24 31.76 -41.91 -15.12
CA PHE A 24 31.43 -40.64 -14.48
C PHE A 24 30.62 -40.85 -13.19
N LYS A 25 30.89 -40.01 -12.18
CA LYS A 25 30.11 -39.88 -10.94
C LYS A 25 28.66 -39.49 -11.25
N GLN A 26 27.69 -40.20 -10.67
CA GLN A 26 26.30 -39.73 -10.57
C GLN A 26 26.28 -38.38 -9.85
N ILE A 27 25.85 -37.33 -10.55
CA ILE A 27 25.62 -36.00 -9.96
C ILE A 27 24.31 -36.07 -9.18
N THR A 28 24.32 -35.68 -7.90
CA THR A 28 23.13 -35.58 -7.05
C THR A 28 22.12 -34.60 -7.66
N GLY A 29 20.87 -35.04 -7.85
CA GLY A 29 19.79 -34.23 -8.44
C GLY A 29 19.53 -34.49 -9.93
N LEU A 30 20.40 -35.24 -10.62
CA LEU A 30 20.24 -35.58 -12.03
C LEU A 30 19.99 -37.07 -12.22
N LYS A 31 18.90 -37.47 -12.88
CA LYS A 31 18.59 -38.89 -13.16
C LYS A 31 18.22 -39.11 -14.63
N SER A 32 18.85 -40.10 -15.26
CA SER A 32 18.58 -40.48 -16.66
C SER A 32 18.07 -41.93 -16.75
N HIS A 33 16.93 -42.17 -17.40
CA HIS A 33 16.30 -43.49 -17.55
C HIS A 33 15.92 -43.77 -19.01
N CYS A 34 16.21 -44.99 -19.49
CA CYS A 34 15.78 -45.47 -20.80
C CYS A 34 14.45 -46.19 -20.65
N LEU A 35 13.39 -45.68 -21.26
CA LEU A 35 11.99 -46.11 -21.09
C LEU A 35 11.45 -46.68 -22.41
N GLY A 36 12.15 -47.69 -22.95
CA GLY A 36 11.90 -48.24 -24.28
C GLY A 36 12.51 -47.34 -25.36
N ASN A 37 11.67 -46.86 -26.28
CA ASN A 37 12.07 -45.97 -27.38
C ASN A 37 12.19 -44.48 -26.99
N VAL A 38 12.10 -44.15 -25.69
CA VAL A 38 12.26 -42.79 -25.17
C VAL A 38 13.24 -42.78 -24.01
N LEU A 39 14.17 -41.82 -24.01
CA LEU A 39 15.00 -41.46 -22.88
C LEU A 39 14.35 -40.33 -22.09
N ARG A 40 14.29 -40.47 -20.75
CA ARG A 40 13.89 -39.41 -19.83
C ARG A 40 15.06 -38.96 -18.98
N LEU A 41 15.30 -37.66 -18.91
CA LEU A 41 16.23 -37.02 -18.00
C LEU A 41 15.44 -36.13 -17.05
N THR A 42 15.62 -36.31 -15.75
CA THR A 42 15.03 -35.45 -14.72
C THR A 42 16.10 -34.67 -13.98
N ILE A 43 15.83 -33.38 -13.80
CA ILE A 43 16.70 -32.42 -13.15
C ILE A 43 15.92 -31.85 -11.96
N ASP A 44 16.43 -32.11 -10.76
CA ASP A 44 15.87 -31.60 -9.52
C ASP A 44 16.13 -30.09 -9.40
N LYS A 45 15.16 -29.36 -8.86
CA LYS A 45 15.23 -27.93 -8.58
C LYS A 45 16.49 -27.49 -7.82
N SER A 46 17.07 -28.37 -7.01
CA SER A 46 18.31 -28.12 -6.27
C SER A 46 19.51 -27.78 -7.16
N LEU A 47 19.46 -28.14 -8.44
CA LEU A 47 20.49 -27.80 -9.44
C LEU A 47 20.24 -26.47 -10.15
N GLY A 48 19.01 -25.93 -10.17
CA GLY A 48 18.64 -24.85 -11.09
C GLY A 48 17.60 -23.83 -10.61
N PHE A 49 17.31 -23.73 -9.30
CA PHE A 49 16.31 -22.78 -8.80
C PHE A 49 16.75 -21.33 -9.06
N GLY A 50 16.02 -20.63 -9.95
CA GLY A 50 16.29 -19.24 -10.33
C GLY A 50 17.17 -19.04 -11.57
N SER A 51 17.63 -20.13 -12.20
CA SER A 51 18.47 -20.05 -13.41
C SER A 51 17.74 -20.48 -14.68
N HIS A 52 17.91 -19.75 -15.78
CA HIS A 52 17.44 -20.19 -17.10
C HIS A 52 18.27 -21.41 -17.55
N LEU A 53 17.59 -22.53 -17.81
CA LEU A 53 18.22 -23.75 -18.33
C LEU A 53 18.20 -23.76 -19.87
N GLU A 54 19.38 -23.79 -20.47
CA GLU A 54 19.57 -24.10 -21.89
C GLU A 54 20.11 -25.52 -22.06
N VAL A 55 19.62 -26.24 -23.07
CA VAL A 55 20.05 -27.60 -23.36
C VAL A 55 20.61 -27.67 -24.77
N ASP A 56 21.82 -28.22 -24.89
CA ASP A 56 22.47 -28.51 -26.17
C ASP A 56 22.62 -30.02 -26.38
N ALA A 57 22.38 -30.51 -27.60
CA ALA A 57 22.76 -31.84 -28.02
C ALA A 57 24.26 -31.88 -28.36
N ILE A 58 24.94 -32.97 -27.98
CA ILE A 58 26.36 -33.19 -28.25
C ILE A 58 26.50 -34.03 -29.52
N ASN A 59 27.12 -33.46 -30.56
CA ASN A 59 27.44 -34.16 -31.80
C ASN A 59 28.96 -34.17 -32.02
N GLY A 60 29.63 -35.22 -31.51
CA GLY A 60 31.10 -35.27 -31.50
C GLY A 60 31.69 -34.12 -30.67
N SER A 61 32.36 -33.16 -31.33
CA SER A 61 32.92 -31.96 -30.69
C SER A 61 32.00 -30.73 -30.75
N GLN A 62 30.86 -30.80 -31.44
CA GLN A 62 29.91 -29.69 -31.59
C GLN A 62 28.81 -29.75 -30.53
N PHE A 63 28.35 -28.57 -30.10
CA PHE A 63 27.19 -28.39 -29.21
C PHE A 63 26.09 -27.68 -29.98
N ILE A 64 24.92 -28.31 -30.09
CA ILE A 64 23.81 -27.83 -30.91
C ILE A 64 22.64 -27.47 -29.99
N PRO A 65 22.25 -26.19 -29.90
CA PRO A 65 21.18 -25.77 -28.99
C PRO A 65 19.83 -26.33 -29.41
N ILE A 66 19.13 -26.95 -28.46
CA ILE A 66 17.82 -27.57 -28.66
C ILE A 66 16.75 -26.46 -28.51
N THR A 67 16.53 -25.72 -29.59
CA THR A 67 15.44 -24.74 -29.66
C THR A 67 14.08 -25.44 -29.79
N PRO A 68 12.95 -24.80 -29.42
CA PRO A 68 11.62 -25.42 -29.57
C PRO A 68 11.31 -25.93 -30.99
N SER A 69 11.78 -25.22 -32.02
CA SER A 69 11.60 -25.61 -33.43
C SER A 69 12.50 -26.76 -33.86
N LEU A 70 13.71 -26.87 -33.29
CA LEU A 70 14.56 -28.03 -33.50
C LEU A 70 14.06 -29.23 -32.71
N ALA A 71 13.53 -29.02 -31.51
CA ALA A 71 13.10 -30.06 -30.60
C ALA A 71 12.05 -30.99 -31.23
N SER A 72 10.99 -30.42 -31.82
CA SER A 72 9.95 -31.20 -32.51
C SER A 72 10.46 -31.91 -33.79
N LYS A 73 11.40 -31.30 -34.52
CA LYS A 73 12.05 -31.92 -35.69
C LYS A 73 12.99 -33.06 -35.33
N CYS A 74 13.61 -32.95 -34.16
CA CYS A 74 14.70 -33.83 -33.75
C CYS A 74 14.35 -34.80 -32.64
N GLY A 75 13.08 -34.86 -32.22
CA GLY A 75 12.61 -35.83 -31.24
C GLY A 75 13.04 -35.49 -29.82
N TYR A 76 13.05 -34.20 -29.46
CA TYR A 76 13.31 -33.70 -28.12
C TYR A 76 12.10 -32.97 -27.57
N ARG A 77 11.95 -33.01 -26.25
CA ARG A 77 10.99 -32.20 -25.49
C ARG A 77 11.61 -31.82 -24.16
N VAL A 78 11.47 -30.56 -23.78
CA VAL A 78 11.93 -30.04 -22.48
C VAL A 78 10.75 -29.37 -21.80
N GLU A 79 10.47 -29.77 -20.57
CA GLU A 79 9.40 -29.22 -19.74
C GLU A 79 9.92 -28.89 -18.36
N SER A 80 9.51 -27.74 -17.83
CA SER A 80 9.80 -27.33 -16.46
C SER A 80 8.50 -27.26 -15.67
N ASP A 81 8.50 -27.88 -14.50
CA ASP A 81 7.41 -27.68 -13.54
C ASP A 81 7.55 -26.30 -12.85
N PRO A 82 6.48 -25.81 -12.20
CA PRO A 82 6.48 -24.50 -11.52
C PRO A 82 7.45 -24.41 -10.35
N TRP A 83 7.90 -25.55 -9.82
CA TRP A 83 8.85 -25.61 -8.71
C TRP A 83 10.30 -25.73 -9.19
N GLY A 84 10.54 -25.59 -10.49
CA GLY A 84 11.87 -25.57 -11.09
C GLY A 84 12.48 -26.95 -11.34
N ASN A 85 11.72 -28.04 -11.23
CA ASN A 85 12.20 -29.34 -11.72
C ASN A 85 12.00 -29.41 -13.24
N VAL A 86 12.98 -29.96 -13.95
CA VAL A 86 12.93 -30.08 -15.40
C VAL A 86 12.88 -31.55 -15.81
N LYS A 87 11.96 -31.88 -16.71
CA LYS A 87 11.87 -33.16 -17.40
C LYS A 87 12.23 -32.96 -18.85
N LEU A 88 13.23 -33.69 -19.33
CA LEU A 88 13.61 -33.75 -20.73
C LEU A 88 13.34 -35.14 -21.27
N PHE A 89 12.66 -35.21 -22.40
CA PHE A 89 12.40 -36.42 -23.16
C PHE A 89 13.14 -36.36 -24.48
N ALA A 90 13.75 -37.47 -24.87
CA ALA A 90 14.39 -37.63 -26.16
C ALA A 90 14.01 -39.00 -26.75
N SER A 91 13.54 -39.03 -28.00
CA SER A 91 13.42 -40.29 -28.75
C SER A 91 14.80 -40.95 -28.87
N VAL A 92 14.86 -42.28 -28.80
CA VAL A 92 16.12 -43.01 -29.07
C VAL A 92 16.63 -42.78 -30.50
N LEU A 93 15.75 -42.36 -31.41
CA LEU A 93 16.07 -41.96 -32.78
C LEU A 93 16.25 -40.44 -32.91
N SER A 94 16.46 -39.70 -31.82
CA SER A 94 16.62 -38.24 -31.85
C SER A 94 17.85 -37.81 -32.66
N CYS A 95 17.83 -36.60 -33.22
CA CYS A 95 18.99 -36.07 -33.97
C CYS A 95 20.24 -36.07 -33.09
N HIS A 96 21.40 -36.35 -33.67
CA HIS A 96 22.69 -36.39 -32.96
C HIS A 96 22.82 -37.52 -31.92
N THR A 97 21.88 -38.47 -31.90
CA THR A 97 22.09 -39.75 -31.22
C THR A 97 22.97 -40.64 -32.09
N ASN A 98 24.01 -41.19 -31.49
CA ASN A 98 24.84 -42.20 -32.15
C ASN A 98 24.09 -43.54 -32.13
N ASN A 99 23.73 -44.05 -33.30
CA ASN A 99 22.96 -45.29 -33.47
C ASN A 99 23.86 -46.39 -34.03
N GLN A 100 24.02 -47.48 -33.29
CA GLN A 100 24.73 -48.69 -33.71
C GLN A 100 23.71 -49.79 -33.98
N ASP A 101 23.55 -50.11 -35.27
CA ASP A 101 22.75 -51.22 -35.81
C ASP A 101 21.27 -51.25 -35.36
N ASP A 102 20.68 -50.08 -35.05
CA ASP A 102 19.34 -49.97 -34.49
C ASP A 102 19.16 -50.74 -33.16
N GLU A 103 20.24 -51.04 -32.43
CA GLU A 103 20.19 -51.74 -31.14
C GLU A 103 20.72 -50.89 -29.98
N VAL A 104 21.79 -50.13 -30.21
CA VAL A 104 22.46 -49.34 -29.17
C VAL A 104 22.48 -47.87 -29.55
N PHE A 105 21.90 -47.05 -28.68
CA PHE A 105 21.71 -45.61 -28.87
C PHE A 105 22.46 -44.83 -27.81
N GLU A 106 23.43 -44.03 -28.19
CA GLU A 106 24.20 -43.17 -27.28
C GLU A 106 23.85 -41.70 -27.51
N LEU A 107 23.23 -41.09 -26.51
CA LEU A 107 22.87 -39.67 -26.50
C LEU A 107 23.76 -38.90 -25.55
N GLY A 108 24.30 -37.76 -26.02
CA GLY A 108 25.01 -36.77 -25.21
C GLY A 108 24.26 -35.44 -25.17
N LEU A 109 24.11 -34.86 -23.98
CA LEU A 109 23.49 -33.56 -23.72
C LEU A 109 24.42 -32.68 -22.88
N ARG A 110 24.42 -31.37 -23.14
CA ARG A 110 25.05 -30.34 -22.31
C ARG A 110 23.96 -29.44 -21.74
N LEU A 111 23.90 -29.36 -20.43
CA LEU A 111 23.00 -28.50 -19.65
C LEU A 111 23.78 -27.24 -19.26
N ARG A 112 23.23 -26.06 -19.55
CA ARG A 112 23.80 -24.75 -19.20
C ARG A 112 22.80 -24.02 -18.31
N MET A 113 23.22 -23.64 -17.11
CA MET A 113 22.37 -22.98 -16.12
C MET A 113 22.86 -21.55 -15.93
N HIS A 114 22.02 -20.59 -16.30
CA HIS A 114 22.33 -19.16 -16.25
C HIS A 114 21.65 -18.52 -15.03
N ASP A 115 22.42 -18.18 -14.01
CA ASP A 115 21.95 -17.48 -12.81
C ASP A 115 22.25 -15.98 -12.98
N GLU A 116 21.23 -15.12 -12.99
CA GLU A 116 21.38 -13.67 -13.17
C GLU A 116 22.31 -13.03 -12.12
N HIS A 117 22.53 -13.69 -10.97
CA HIS A 117 23.35 -13.19 -9.87
C HIS A 117 24.76 -13.78 -9.85
N LYS A 118 25.11 -14.69 -10.77
CA LYS A 118 26.46 -15.29 -10.88
C LYS A 118 27.06 -15.03 -12.25
N SER A 119 28.31 -14.59 -12.27
CA SER A 119 29.07 -14.38 -13.52
C SER A 119 29.59 -15.68 -14.15
N GLU A 120 29.62 -16.80 -13.40
CA GLU A 120 30.06 -18.10 -13.90
C GLU A 120 28.87 -18.98 -14.30
N GLU A 121 28.91 -19.44 -15.54
CA GLU A 121 27.93 -20.36 -16.12
C GLU A 121 28.19 -21.79 -15.63
N ASP A 122 27.24 -22.39 -14.91
CA ASP A 122 27.37 -23.76 -14.47
C ASP A 122 26.97 -24.70 -15.62
N THR A 123 27.90 -25.58 -16.02
CA THR A 123 27.70 -26.46 -17.18
C THR A 123 27.87 -27.92 -16.80
N HIS A 124 26.91 -28.75 -17.20
CA HIS A 124 26.90 -30.18 -16.91
C HIS A 124 26.72 -30.99 -18.19
N LYS A 125 27.56 -32.01 -18.38
CA LYS A 125 27.45 -32.93 -19.52
C LYS A 125 26.85 -34.25 -19.05
N VAL A 126 25.87 -34.73 -19.80
CA VAL A 126 25.13 -35.95 -19.51
C VAL A 126 25.23 -36.84 -20.74
N THR A 127 25.77 -38.05 -20.57
CA THR A 127 25.81 -39.05 -21.64
C THR A 127 25.10 -40.30 -21.15
N LYS A 128 24.20 -40.83 -21.99
CA LYS A 128 23.43 -42.03 -21.66
C LYS A 128 23.33 -42.94 -22.87
N THR A 129 23.66 -44.20 -22.65
CA THR A 129 23.49 -45.28 -23.62
C THR A 129 22.22 -46.07 -23.29
N CYS A 130 21.34 -46.24 -24.27
CA CYS A 130 20.13 -47.04 -24.20
C CYS A 130 20.23 -48.23 -25.16
N ASN A 131 19.83 -49.42 -24.71
CA ASN A 131 19.72 -50.60 -25.57
C ASN A 131 18.24 -50.85 -25.86
N TYR A 132 17.90 -50.96 -27.14
CA TYR A 132 16.54 -51.19 -27.61
C TYR A 132 16.54 -52.02 -28.90
N ASN A 133 16.14 -53.29 -28.80
CA ASN A 133 16.24 -54.27 -29.88
C ASN A 133 14.91 -54.96 -30.24
N ARG A 134 13.79 -54.55 -29.61
CA ARG A 134 12.46 -55.15 -29.84
C ARG A 134 11.60 -54.30 -30.77
N TRP A 135 12.09 -54.02 -31.97
CA TRP A 135 11.39 -53.17 -32.94
C TRP A 135 10.14 -53.82 -33.50
N ALA A 136 9.03 -53.06 -33.52
CA ALA A 136 7.87 -53.41 -34.34
C ALA A 136 8.10 -52.96 -35.80
N ALA A 137 7.38 -53.56 -36.75
CA ALA A 137 7.48 -53.17 -38.17
C ALA A 137 7.09 -51.71 -38.38
N ARG A 138 6.16 -51.20 -37.57
CA ARG A 138 5.80 -49.79 -37.45
C ARG A 138 5.79 -49.39 -35.98
N GLU A 139 6.49 -48.32 -35.64
CA GLU A 139 6.45 -47.68 -34.31
C GLU A 139 5.93 -46.26 -34.45
N ILE A 140 5.00 -45.88 -33.58
CA ILE A 140 4.43 -44.55 -33.52
C ILE A 140 4.61 -44.03 -32.10
N LEU A 141 5.19 -42.84 -31.98
CA LEU A 141 5.32 -42.10 -30.74
C LEU A 141 4.57 -40.78 -30.87
N CYS A 142 3.53 -40.61 -30.07
CA CYS A 142 2.82 -39.37 -29.91
C CYS A 142 3.37 -38.67 -28.67
N ASP A 143 4.14 -37.61 -28.87
CA ASP A 143 4.66 -36.74 -27.81
C ASP A 143 3.86 -35.42 -27.81
N LYS A 144 4.05 -34.53 -26.84
CA LYS A 144 3.27 -33.29 -26.74
C LYS A 144 3.52 -32.33 -27.92
N ASN A 145 4.75 -32.26 -28.41
CA ASN A 145 5.18 -31.28 -29.42
C ASN A 145 5.40 -31.87 -30.82
N TYR A 146 5.42 -33.19 -30.98
CA TYR A 146 5.55 -33.86 -32.29
C TYR A 146 4.93 -35.26 -32.31
N MET A 147 4.57 -35.69 -33.52
CA MET A 147 4.25 -37.08 -33.84
C MET A 147 5.45 -37.70 -34.55
N GLU A 148 5.82 -38.92 -34.18
CA GLU A 148 6.92 -39.66 -34.78
C GLU A 148 6.42 -41.01 -35.28
N VAL A 149 6.75 -41.35 -36.53
CA VAL A 149 6.50 -42.67 -37.10
C VAL A 149 7.79 -43.25 -37.66
N SER A 150 8.08 -44.50 -37.29
CA SER A 150 9.23 -45.25 -37.76
C SER A 150 8.80 -46.58 -38.34
N VAL A 151 9.14 -46.86 -39.60
CA VAL A 151 8.77 -48.10 -40.30
C VAL A 151 9.99 -48.83 -40.83
N ASN A 152 9.89 -50.15 -40.96
CA ASN A 152 10.93 -50.96 -41.60
C ASN A 152 11.17 -50.49 -43.04
N ARG A 153 12.44 -50.26 -43.37
CA ARG A 153 12.90 -49.98 -44.72
C ARG A 153 13.09 -51.31 -45.45
N LEU A 154 12.37 -51.51 -46.54
CA LEU A 154 12.55 -52.65 -47.45
C LEU A 154 12.97 -52.13 -48.84
N PRO A 155 13.94 -52.75 -49.53
CA PRO A 155 15.07 -53.55 -49.03
C PRO A 155 16.24 -52.67 -48.55
N PRO A 156 17.29 -53.22 -47.90
CA PRO A 156 18.52 -52.47 -47.60
C PRO A 156 19.16 -51.89 -48.87
N PRO A 157 19.98 -50.84 -48.78
CA PRO A 157 20.80 -50.41 -49.90
C PRO A 157 21.62 -51.62 -50.39
N ILE A 158 21.48 -51.98 -51.66
CA ILE A 158 22.31 -53.03 -52.24
C ILE A 158 23.73 -52.47 -52.26
N ASP A 159 24.64 -53.11 -51.53
CA ASP A 159 26.07 -52.88 -51.64
C ASP A 159 26.52 -53.47 -52.99
N LEU A 160 26.21 -52.74 -54.06
CA LEU A 160 26.70 -53.04 -55.39
C LEU A 160 28.20 -52.71 -55.38
N ALA A 161 29.00 -53.68 -54.95
CA ALA A 161 30.36 -53.85 -55.44
C ALA A 161 30.29 -54.14 -56.95
N VAL A 162 29.84 -53.17 -57.74
CA VAL A 162 30.00 -53.17 -59.18
C VAL A 162 31.41 -52.65 -59.42
N GLU A 163 32.30 -53.56 -59.82
CA GLU A 163 33.57 -53.20 -60.44
C GLU A 163 33.31 -52.12 -61.49
N GLN A 164 33.93 -50.96 -61.28
CA GLN A 164 33.75 -49.69 -61.97
C GLN A 164 34.07 -49.69 -63.48
N THR A 165 34.04 -50.81 -64.19
CA THR A 165 34.71 -50.88 -65.50
C THR A 165 33.86 -50.96 -66.75
N MET A 166 32.53 -51.11 -66.75
CA MET A 166 31.83 -51.33 -68.04
C MET A 166 30.42 -50.74 -68.25
N LEU A 167 30.04 -49.59 -67.67
CA LEU A 167 28.72 -48.99 -67.98
C LEU A 167 28.65 -47.45 -67.98
N GLU A 168 29.73 -46.76 -68.34
CA GLU A 168 29.75 -45.28 -68.29
C GLU A 168 29.03 -44.54 -69.43
N ASP A 169 28.81 -45.11 -70.63
CA ASP A 169 28.63 -44.21 -71.79
C ASP A 169 27.26 -44.15 -72.48
N GLN A 170 26.20 -44.82 -72.02
CA GLN A 170 24.92 -44.77 -72.78
C GLN A 170 23.64 -44.48 -71.99
N TRP A 171 23.63 -44.51 -70.65
CA TRP A 171 22.39 -44.31 -69.87
C TRP A 171 22.42 -43.15 -68.87
N ALA A 172 23.54 -42.44 -68.74
CA ALA A 172 23.70 -41.29 -67.84
C ALA A 172 22.85 -40.04 -68.22
N ALA A 173 22.26 -40.02 -69.42
CA ALA A 173 21.49 -38.88 -69.91
C ALA A 173 20.01 -38.85 -69.44
N ALA A 174 19.53 -39.88 -68.74
CA ALA A 174 18.10 -39.98 -68.44
C ALA A 174 17.67 -39.30 -67.13
N VAL A 175 18.44 -39.29 -66.02
CA VAL A 175 18.06 -38.56 -64.78
C VAL A 175 19.26 -38.22 -63.88
N PRO A 176 19.78 -36.98 -63.91
CA PRO A 176 20.82 -36.51 -62.99
C PRO A 176 20.34 -36.38 -61.52
N ASP A 177 19.07 -35.99 -61.31
CA ASP A 177 18.53 -35.61 -59.99
C ASP A 177 18.36 -36.77 -58.99
N ALA A 178 18.44 -38.02 -59.45
CA ALA A 178 18.23 -39.22 -58.63
C ALA A 178 19.50 -39.74 -57.96
N VAL A 179 20.68 -39.40 -58.50
CA VAL A 179 21.99 -39.83 -57.95
C VAL A 179 22.44 -38.87 -56.83
N THR A 180 21.79 -37.71 -56.69
CA THR A 180 22.16 -36.64 -55.75
C THR A 180 21.30 -36.55 -54.50
N SER A 181 20.28 -37.41 -54.30
CA SER A 181 19.41 -37.29 -53.13
C SER A 181 19.96 -38.04 -51.90
N GLU A 182 20.04 -37.34 -50.77
CA GLU A 182 20.40 -37.95 -49.50
C GLU A 182 19.47 -39.15 -49.22
N ASN A 183 20.07 -40.29 -48.84
CA ASN A 183 19.37 -41.53 -48.46
C ASN A 183 18.52 -42.19 -49.57
N ASN A 184 18.73 -41.86 -50.86
CA ASN A 184 17.98 -42.36 -52.02
C ASN A 184 16.48 -41.99 -52.00
N ILE A 185 16.08 -40.98 -51.23
CA ILE A 185 14.70 -40.48 -51.21
C ILE A 185 14.51 -39.55 -52.41
N TRP A 186 13.70 -39.95 -53.39
CA TRP A 186 13.42 -39.15 -54.57
C TRP A 186 12.37 -38.07 -54.29
N ARG A 187 11.24 -38.45 -53.68
CA ARG A 187 10.15 -37.54 -53.31
C ARG A 187 9.27 -38.13 -52.21
N MET A 188 8.58 -37.27 -51.50
CA MET A 188 7.55 -37.63 -50.52
C MET A 188 6.22 -37.03 -50.93
N VAL A 189 5.16 -37.83 -50.85
CA VAL A 189 3.79 -37.39 -51.11
C VAL A 189 3.05 -37.39 -49.79
N PHE A 190 2.62 -36.21 -49.34
CA PHE A 190 1.81 -36.06 -48.14
C PHE A 190 0.33 -36.03 -48.53
N PHE A 191 -0.48 -36.82 -47.83
CA PHE A 191 -1.91 -36.94 -48.08
C PHE A 191 -2.68 -36.03 -47.13
N THR A 192 -3.01 -34.86 -47.64
CA THR A 192 -4.09 -34.01 -47.09
C THR A 192 -5.29 -34.08 -48.05
N PRO A 193 -6.42 -33.37 -47.84
CA PRO A 193 -7.51 -33.34 -48.83
C PRO A 193 -7.05 -33.00 -50.27
N LYS A 194 -5.84 -32.45 -50.43
CA LYS A 194 -5.10 -32.38 -51.69
C LYS A 194 -3.71 -33.00 -51.54
N GLU A 195 -3.35 -33.96 -52.39
CA GLU A 195 -2.01 -34.54 -52.41
C GLU A 195 -0.95 -33.47 -52.66
N LYS A 196 0.12 -33.48 -51.86
CA LYS A 196 1.25 -32.56 -52.01
C LYS A 196 2.55 -33.35 -52.10
N SER A 197 3.21 -33.25 -53.25
CA SER A 197 4.52 -33.86 -53.49
C SER A 197 5.63 -32.85 -53.17
N MET A 198 6.62 -33.26 -52.38
CA MET A 198 7.78 -32.45 -52.02
C MET A 198 9.07 -33.29 -52.12
N PRO A 199 10.19 -32.74 -52.61
CA PRO A 199 11.50 -33.36 -52.43
C PRO A 199 11.92 -33.31 -50.95
N LEU A 200 12.89 -34.16 -50.56
CA LEU A 200 13.33 -34.30 -49.16
C LEU A 200 13.72 -32.95 -48.52
N ALA A 201 14.53 -32.14 -49.22
CA ALA A 201 15.00 -30.86 -48.71
C ALA A 201 13.86 -29.85 -48.46
N ASP A 202 12.81 -29.87 -49.29
CA ASP A 202 11.66 -29.00 -49.13
C ASP A 202 10.78 -29.47 -47.96
N ALA A 203 10.64 -30.78 -47.76
CA ALA A 203 9.93 -31.33 -46.61
C ALA A 203 10.65 -30.98 -45.29
N GLN A 204 11.97 -31.09 -45.24
CA GLN A 204 12.76 -30.68 -44.06
C GLN A 204 12.65 -29.16 -43.77
N ARG A 205 12.67 -28.35 -44.84
CA ARG A 205 12.45 -26.89 -44.75
C ARG A 205 11.03 -26.55 -44.30
N ALA A 206 10.04 -27.33 -44.71
CA ALA A 206 8.63 -27.18 -44.33
C ALA A 206 8.35 -27.53 -42.86
N GLY A 207 9.27 -28.20 -42.17
CA GLY A 207 9.10 -28.48 -40.75
C GLY A 207 9.27 -29.95 -40.36
N TYR A 208 9.37 -30.86 -41.33
CA TYR A 208 9.39 -32.31 -41.07
C TYR A 208 10.78 -32.79 -40.67
N GLY A 209 10.85 -33.59 -39.60
CA GLY A 209 12.06 -34.30 -39.23
C GLY A 209 12.13 -35.63 -39.97
N ILE A 210 12.92 -35.72 -41.03
CA ILE A 210 13.02 -36.95 -41.85
C ILE A 210 14.43 -37.49 -41.74
N ALA A 211 14.55 -38.75 -41.35
CA ALA A 211 15.83 -39.44 -41.22
C ALA A 211 15.67 -40.91 -41.65
N THR A 212 16.78 -41.55 -42.00
CA THR A 212 16.82 -43.00 -42.26
C THR A 212 17.91 -43.64 -41.44
N THR A 213 17.63 -44.79 -40.85
CA THR A 213 18.64 -45.69 -40.27
C THR A 213 18.95 -46.80 -41.28
N PRO A 214 19.90 -47.72 -41.00
CA PRO A 214 20.16 -48.84 -41.89
C PRO A 214 18.91 -49.68 -42.18
N SER A 215 18.03 -49.84 -41.19
CA SER A 215 16.84 -50.69 -41.31
C SER A 215 15.50 -49.95 -41.29
N ARG A 216 15.46 -48.62 -41.05
CA ARG A 216 14.19 -47.89 -40.82
C ARG A 216 14.12 -46.53 -41.52
N LEU A 217 12.90 -46.13 -41.87
CA LEU A 217 12.55 -44.75 -42.24
C LEU A 217 11.86 -44.08 -41.04
N LEU A 218 12.28 -42.86 -40.70
CA LEU A 218 11.73 -42.05 -39.62
C LEU A 218 11.13 -40.76 -40.17
N ILE A 219 9.91 -40.45 -39.78
CA ILE A 219 9.25 -39.17 -40.08
C ILE A 219 8.69 -38.58 -38.79
N ARG A 220 9.03 -37.32 -38.55
CA ARG A 220 8.51 -36.49 -37.45
C ARG A 220 7.75 -35.31 -38.01
N SER A 221 6.63 -35.01 -37.37
CA SER A 221 5.82 -33.85 -37.68
C SER A 221 5.33 -33.16 -36.41
N PRO A 222 5.55 -31.84 -36.27
CA PRO A 222 4.75 -31.03 -35.37
C PRO A 222 3.25 -31.15 -35.69
N TYR A 223 2.39 -30.94 -34.69
CA TYR A 223 0.93 -31.07 -34.80
C TYR A 223 0.25 -29.95 -35.62
N ASP A 224 0.93 -28.82 -35.78
CA ASP A 224 0.47 -27.58 -36.40
C ASP A 224 0.96 -27.40 -37.85
N THR A 225 1.60 -28.41 -38.43
CA THR A 225 2.04 -28.35 -39.84
C THR A 225 0.88 -28.44 -40.84
N THR A 226 1.08 -27.88 -42.02
CA THR A 226 0.04 -27.79 -43.07
C THR A 226 -0.41 -29.14 -43.60
N GLU A 227 0.45 -30.17 -43.56
CA GLU A 227 0.16 -31.50 -44.09
C GLU A 227 -0.44 -32.48 -43.06
N VAL A 228 -0.74 -31.99 -41.86
CA VAL A 228 -1.45 -32.74 -40.82
C VAL A 228 -2.92 -32.33 -40.81
N TYR A 229 -3.82 -33.32 -40.91
CA TYR A 229 -5.26 -33.08 -40.86
C TYR A 229 -5.87 -33.63 -39.57
N SER A 230 -7.06 -33.15 -39.22
CA SER A 230 -7.80 -33.62 -38.04
C SER A 230 -8.91 -34.57 -38.46
N GLU A 231 -9.06 -35.67 -37.73
CA GLU A 231 -10.10 -36.68 -37.95
C GLU A 231 -10.66 -37.14 -36.61
N ASN A 232 -11.97 -37.32 -36.51
CA ASN A 232 -12.61 -37.83 -35.29
C ASN A 232 -12.72 -39.35 -35.36
N VAL A 233 -12.06 -40.04 -34.43
CA VAL A 233 -12.06 -41.50 -34.33
C VAL A 233 -12.70 -41.90 -33.00
N ALA A 234 -13.83 -42.59 -33.05
CA ALA A 234 -14.60 -42.96 -31.86
C ALA A 234 -14.85 -41.78 -30.88
N SER A 235 -15.25 -40.63 -31.43
CA SER A 235 -15.49 -39.37 -30.69
C SER A 235 -14.25 -38.74 -30.04
N VAL A 236 -13.05 -39.18 -30.41
CA VAL A 236 -11.78 -38.58 -29.99
C VAL A 236 -11.15 -37.87 -31.19
N SER A 237 -10.78 -36.60 -31.01
CA SER A 237 -10.11 -35.85 -32.06
C SER A 237 -8.66 -36.29 -32.20
N MET A 238 -8.28 -36.70 -33.41
CA MET A 238 -6.96 -37.19 -33.77
C MET A 238 -6.31 -36.26 -34.78
N LYS A 239 -5.02 -35.97 -34.61
CA LYS A 239 -4.17 -35.38 -35.64
C LYS A 239 -3.49 -36.50 -36.42
N VAL A 240 -3.62 -36.46 -37.74
CA VAL A 240 -3.18 -37.53 -38.64
C VAL A 240 -2.17 -36.99 -39.65
N LEU A 241 -1.05 -37.70 -39.75
CA LEU A 241 -0.04 -37.55 -40.79
C LEU A 241 -0.06 -38.80 -41.65
N LYS A 242 -0.20 -38.64 -42.97
CA LYS A 242 -0.05 -39.72 -43.95
C LYS A 242 0.92 -39.29 -45.03
N ALA A 243 1.93 -40.11 -45.29
CA ALA A 243 2.90 -39.85 -46.35
C ALA A 243 3.38 -41.13 -47.02
N THR A 244 3.60 -41.08 -48.33
CA THR A 244 4.32 -42.12 -49.09
C THR A 244 5.69 -41.59 -49.46
N THR A 245 6.73 -42.33 -49.09
CA THR A 245 8.12 -42.02 -49.45
C THR A 245 8.53 -42.87 -50.63
N TYR A 246 9.00 -42.21 -51.69
CA TYR A 246 9.48 -42.87 -52.91
C TYR A 246 11.00 -42.95 -52.84
N PHE A 247 11.52 -44.15 -52.66
CA PHE A 247 12.93 -44.45 -52.81
C PHE A 247 13.20 -44.82 -54.26
N LYS A 248 14.21 -44.21 -54.87
CA LYS A 248 14.62 -44.54 -56.23
C LYS A 248 15.99 -45.18 -56.20
N ASP A 249 16.07 -46.40 -56.73
CA ASP A 249 17.30 -47.11 -57.01
C ASP A 249 17.43 -47.28 -58.53
N LEU A 250 18.64 -47.51 -59.05
CA LEU A 250 19.04 -47.46 -60.48
C LEU A 250 17.95 -47.91 -61.48
N TRP A 251 17.22 -48.99 -61.16
CA TRP A 251 16.19 -49.60 -62.01
C TRP A 251 14.83 -49.83 -61.32
N SER A 252 14.63 -49.37 -60.09
CA SER A 252 13.41 -49.65 -59.32
C SER A 252 12.99 -48.48 -58.44
N VAL A 253 11.69 -48.29 -58.28
CA VAL A 253 11.11 -47.34 -57.33
C VAL A 253 10.39 -48.13 -56.23
N THR A 254 10.84 -47.98 -54.99
CA THR A 254 10.18 -48.57 -53.83
C THR A 254 9.35 -47.50 -53.15
N MET A 255 8.08 -47.81 -52.89
CA MET A 255 7.15 -46.92 -52.19
C MET A 255 6.96 -47.43 -50.78
N LEU A 256 7.06 -46.55 -49.80
CA LEU A 256 6.84 -46.88 -48.40
C LEU A 256 5.82 -45.94 -47.78
N ASP A 257 4.70 -46.51 -47.35
CA ASP A 257 3.63 -45.77 -46.71
C ASP A 257 3.89 -45.62 -45.22
N THR A 258 3.68 -44.41 -44.74
CA THR A 258 3.87 -44.01 -43.35
C THR A 258 2.65 -43.26 -42.87
N ALA A 259 2.17 -43.63 -41.70
CA ALA A 259 1.03 -42.97 -41.07
C ALA A 259 1.24 -42.86 -39.57
N ALA A 260 0.93 -41.69 -39.01
CA ALA A 260 0.85 -41.43 -37.59
C ALA A 260 -0.51 -40.80 -37.27
N ALA A 261 -1.14 -41.20 -36.17
CA ALA A 261 -2.39 -40.63 -35.71
C ALA A 261 -2.34 -40.50 -34.19
N CYS A 262 -2.48 -39.29 -33.66
CA CYS A 262 -2.27 -39.01 -32.25
C CYS A 262 -3.46 -38.25 -31.64
N PRO A 263 -3.90 -38.61 -30.41
CA PRO A 263 -4.98 -37.91 -29.73
C PRO A 263 -4.57 -36.48 -29.39
N THR A 264 -5.47 -35.54 -29.66
CA THR A 264 -5.39 -34.17 -29.13
C THR A 264 -6.43 -33.89 -28.06
N ASP A 265 -7.45 -34.74 -27.95
CA ASP A 265 -8.53 -34.65 -26.97
C ASP A 265 -8.87 -36.07 -26.45
N GLY A 266 -9.95 -36.23 -25.68
CA GLY A 266 -10.46 -37.50 -25.19
C GLY A 266 -10.43 -37.62 -23.67
N VAL A 267 -10.26 -36.52 -22.93
CA VAL A 267 -10.30 -36.53 -21.47
C VAL A 267 -11.60 -35.93 -20.96
N VAL A 268 -12.26 -36.63 -20.06
CA VAL A 268 -13.44 -36.16 -19.33
C VAL A 268 -13.05 -35.95 -17.88
N PHE A 269 -13.47 -34.83 -17.32
CA PHE A 269 -13.17 -34.43 -15.95
C PHE A 269 -14.41 -34.55 -15.07
N THR A 270 -14.23 -35.15 -13.90
CA THR A 270 -15.13 -35.02 -12.74
C THR A 270 -14.40 -34.30 -11.60
N GLU A 271 -15.05 -34.07 -10.46
CA GLU A 271 -14.40 -33.42 -9.31
C GLU A 271 -13.25 -34.25 -8.72
N GLU A 272 -13.32 -35.58 -8.82
CA GLU A 272 -12.38 -36.50 -8.18
C GLU A 272 -11.54 -37.31 -9.18
N THR A 273 -11.99 -37.46 -10.43
CA THR A 273 -11.35 -38.33 -11.42
C THR A 273 -11.23 -37.69 -12.79
N MET A 274 -10.16 -38.06 -13.49
CA MET A 274 -9.92 -37.77 -14.90
C MET A 274 -9.98 -39.08 -15.66
N THR A 275 -10.84 -39.16 -16.66
CA THR A 275 -11.00 -40.35 -17.49
C THR A 275 -10.53 -40.06 -18.90
N TRP A 276 -9.48 -40.76 -19.33
CA TRP A 276 -8.91 -40.64 -20.66
C TRP A 276 -9.35 -41.78 -21.56
N TYR A 277 -10.00 -41.43 -22.67
CA TYR A 277 -10.52 -42.34 -23.68
C TYR A 277 -9.58 -42.36 -24.88
N VAL A 278 -8.95 -43.51 -25.13
CA VAL A 278 -8.08 -43.73 -26.29
C VAL A 278 -8.77 -44.70 -27.24
N PRO A 279 -9.00 -44.35 -28.52
CA PRO A 279 -9.67 -45.25 -29.46
C PRO A 279 -8.90 -46.56 -29.63
N ARG A 280 -9.62 -47.68 -29.55
CA ARG A 280 -9.05 -49.02 -29.76
C ARG A 280 -8.80 -49.31 -31.23
N HIS A 281 -9.70 -48.86 -32.11
CA HIS A 281 -9.61 -49.05 -33.56
C HIS A 281 -9.28 -47.71 -34.22
N ILE A 282 -7.98 -47.48 -34.49
CA ILE A 282 -7.48 -46.24 -35.09
C ILE A 282 -7.49 -46.38 -36.62
N TYR A 283 -8.68 -46.30 -37.24
CA TYR A 283 -8.86 -46.52 -38.69
C TYR A 283 -7.86 -45.81 -39.60
N PRO A 284 -7.38 -44.57 -39.31
CA PRO A 284 -6.35 -43.94 -40.14
C PRO A 284 -5.01 -44.70 -40.21
N LEU A 285 -4.75 -45.61 -39.27
CA LEU A 285 -3.55 -46.44 -39.19
C LEU A 285 -3.78 -47.89 -39.63
N LEU A 286 -5.02 -48.31 -39.83
CA LEU A 286 -5.38 -49.69 -40.13
C LEU A 286 -5.66 -49.85 -41.63
N ALA A 287 -5.10 -50.90 -42.23
CA ALA A 287 -5.44 -51.31 -43.59
C ALA A 287 -6.66 -52.26 -43.59
N SER A 288 -6.84 -53.03 -42.51
CA SER A 288 -7.97 -53.95 -42.28
C SER A 288 -8.85 -53.50 -41.11
N ASN A 289 -10.14 -53.83 -41.13
CA ASN A 289 -11.08 -53.47 -40.05
C ASN A 289 -10.89 -54.29 -38.77
N THR A 290 -10.06 -55.35 -38.81
CA THR A 290 -9.83 -56.27 -37.69
C THR A 290 -8.37 -56.24 -37.25
N CYS A 291 -8.14 -55.88 -35.99
CA CYS A 291 -6.83 -55.91 -35.35
C CYS A 291 -6.89 -56.61 -33.99
N GLU A 292 -5.86 -57.38 -33.66
CA GLU A 292 -5.70 -58.07 -32.39
C GLU A 292 -4.70 -57.30 -31.50
N THR A 293 -5.12 -56.95 -30.28
CA THR A 293 -4.24 -56.30 -29.29
C THR A 293 -3.43 -57.38 -28.57
N LEU A 294 -2.10 -57.27 -28.62
CA LEU A 294 -1.15 -58.23 -28.06
C LEU A 294 -0.58 -57.76 -26.71
N GLU A 295 -0.17 -56.50 -26.64
CA GLU A 295 0.34 -55.87 -25.41
C GLU A 295 -0.44 -54.58 -25.14
N LEU A 296 -0.75 -54.33 -23.87
CA LEU A 296 -1.42 -53.11 -23.41
C LEU A 296 -0.80 -52.71 -22.07
N HIS A 297 -0.19 -51.53 -22.03
CA HIS A 297 0.47 -51.00 -20.85
C HIS A 297 0.03 -49.55 -20.58
N MET A 298 -0.26 -49.26 -19.32
CA MET A 298 -0.41 -47.91 -18.80
C MET A 298 0.92 -47.45 -18.20
N GLY A 299 1.19 -46.16 -18.26
CA GLY A 299 2.36 -45.56 -17.66
C GLY A 299 2.13 -44.13 -17.19
N ILE A 300 3.14 -43.57 -16.52
CA ILE A 300 3.24 -42.14 -16.19
C ILE A 300 4.64 -41.66 -16.55
N ASP A 301 4.77 -40.45 -17.10
CA ASP A 301 6.06 -39.86 -17.50
C ASP A 301 6.90 -40.79 -18.40
N GLY A 302 6.25 -41.56 -19.28
CA GLY A 302 6.89 -42.52 -20.19
C GLY A 302 7.31 -43.86 -19.59
N GLU A 303 7.13 -44.07 -18.29
CA GLU A 303 7.47 -45.29 -17.55
C GLU A 303 6.24 -46.17 -17.38
N ARG A 304 6.36 -47.47 -17.72
CA ARG A 304 5.27 -48.45 -17.58
C ARG A 304 5.00 -48.72 -16.10
N LEU A 305 3.73 -48.87 -15.75
CA LEU A 305 3.30 -49.24 -14.40
C LEU A 305 2.83 -50.68 -14.35
N ASP A 306 3.25 -51.39 -13.30
CA ASP A 306 2.75 -52.73 -12.99
C ASP A 306 1.40 -52.65 -12.23
N GLU A 307 0.64 -53.74 -12.21
CA GLU A 307 -0.67 -53.82 -11.54
C GLU A 307 -0.63 -53.40 -10.07
N SER A 308 0.43 -53.78 -9.34
CA SER A 308 0.62 -53.40 -7.94
C SER A 308 0.82 -51.89 -7.76
N GLN A 309 1.56 -51.25 -8.67
CA GLN A 309 1.79 -49.82 -8.66
C GLN A 309 0.49 -49.08 -8.98
N MET A 310 -0.24 -49.51 -10.02
CA MET A 310 -1.55 -48.93 -10.38
C MET A 310 -2.53 -49.02 -9.21
N ALA A 311 -2.67 -50.18 -8.58
CA ALA A 311 -3.55 -50.38 -7.43
C ALA A 311 -3.17 -49.50 -6.23
N SER A 312 -1.86 -49.38 -5.92
CA SER A 312 -1.38 -48.54 -4.82
C SER A 312 -1.63 -47.03 -5.03
N ARG A 313 -1.77 -46.60 -6.28
CA ARG A 313 -1.96 -45.20 -6.69
C ARG A 313 -3.43 -44.87 -6.99
N GLY A 314 -4.31 -45.88 -7.01
CA GLY A 314 -5.71 -45.74 -7.37
C GLY A 314 -5.96 -45.57 -8.87
N TYR A 315 -5.02 -46.03 -9.72
CA TYR A 315 -5.12 -45.93 -11.17
C TYR A 315 -5.81 -47.17 -11.73
N THR A 316 -6.74 -46.98 -12.67
CA THR A 316 -7.43 -48.09 -13.33
C THR A 316 -7.28 -47.97 -14.84
N MET A 317 -7.20 -49.14 -15.50
CA MET A 317 -7.25 -49.24 -16.95
C MET A 317 -8.24 -50.34 -17.31
N SER A 318 -9.22 -50.00 -18.14
CA SER A 318 -10.22 -50.94 -18.64
C SER A 318 -10.32 -50.87 -20.16
N VAL A 319 -10.81 -51.95 -20.77
CA VAL A 319 -10.94 -52.07 -22.21
C VAL A 319 -12.41 -52.24 -22.56
N THR A 320 -12.92 -51.36 -23.42
CA THR A 320 -14.27 -51.42 -23.98
C THR A 320 -14.22 -51.85 -25.45
N ASN A 321 -15.38 -51.96 -26.10
CA ASN A 321 -15.44 -52.30 -27.53
C ASN A 321 -14.81 -51.20 -28.41
N SER A 322 -14.85 -49.94 -27.99
CA SER A 322 -14.40 -48.78 -28.77
C SER A 322 -13.16 -48.09 -28.22
N HIS A 323 -12.89 -48.19 -26.91
CA HIS A 323 -11.84 -47.43 -26.24
C HIS A 323 -11.04 -48.26 -25.23
N PHE A 324 -9.75 -47.92 -25.10
CA PHE A 324 -9.00 -48.09 -23.86
C PHE A 324 -9.35 -46.92 -22.95
N VAL A 325 -9.75 -47.21 -21.71
CA VAL A 325 -10.23 -46.23 -20.74
C VAL A 325 -9.26 -46.24 -19.56
N ILE A 326 -8.62 -45.10 -19.32
CA ILE A 326 -7.68 -44.90 -18.22
C ILE A 326 -8.31 -43.92 -17.23
N GLU A 327 -8.43 -44.30 -15.97
CA GLU A 327 -8.95 -43.43 -14.91
C GLU A 327 -7.85 -43.09 -13.90
N LEU A 328 -7.72 -41.79 -13.64
CA LEU A 328 -6.70 -41.19 -12.79
C LEU A 328 -7.38 -40.29 -11.75
N PRO A 329 -7.13 -40.45 -10.44
CA PRO A 329 -7.62 -39.53 -9.43
C PRO A 329 -6.96 -38.16 -9.57
N VAL A 330 -7.75 -37.11 -9.42
CA VAL A 330 -7.26 -35.72 -9.31
C VAL A 330 -6.51 -35.60 -7.98
N GLY A 331 -5.26 -35.12 -8.01
CA GLY A 331 -4.41 -35.08 -6.81
C GLY A 331 -3.67 -36.37 -6.51
N GLY A 332 -3.55 -37.28 -7.49
CA GLY A 332 -2.71 -38.48 -7.39
C GLY A 332 -1.21 -38.19 -7.15
N PRO A 333 -0.42 -39.22 -6.82
CA PRO A 333 0.97 -39.05 -6.38
C PRO A 333 1.97 -38.67 -7.49
N ASP A 334 1.67 -38.99 -8.75
CA ASP A 334 2.58 -38.74 -9.87
C ASP A 334 2.30 -37.43 -10.62
N GLY A 335 1.28 -36.69 -10.21
CA GLY A 335 0.98 -35.37 -10.73
C GLY A 335 1.11 -34.30 -9.66
N TYR A 336 0.73 -33.08 -10.02
CA TYR A 336 1.08 -31.93 -9.23
C TYR A 336 0.11 -30.76 -9.44
N TYR A 337 -0.12 -29.95 -8.41
CA TYR A 337 -0.99 -28.79 -8.51
C TYR A 337 -0.23 -27.52 -8.86
N LYS A 338 -0.82 -26.63 -9.64
CA LYS A 338 -0.27 -25.31 -9.94
C LYS A 338 -1.31 -24.23 -9.69
N SER A 339 -0.89 -23.12 -9.09
CA SER A 339 -1.72 -21.96 -8.87
C SER A 339 -1.88 -21.10 -10.11
N TYR A 340 -3.02 -20.41 -10.20
CA TYR A 340 -3.34 -19.43 -11.22
C TYR A 340 -4.13 -18.28 -10.61
N ALA A 341 -4.05 -17.11 -11.24
CA ALA A 341 -4.80 -15.93 -10.85
C ALA A 341 -5.56 -15.30 -12.02
N PRO A 342 -6.41 -16.06 -12.77
CA PRO A 342 -7.25 -15.46 -13.79
C PRO A 342 -8.20 -14.45 -13.11
N GLU A 343 -8.38 -13.28 -13.73
CA GLU A 343 -9.26 -12.22 -13.21
C GLU A 343 -8.96 -11.83 -11.75
N TYR A 344 -7.70 -11.93 -11.32
CA TYR A 344 -7.26 -11.60 -9.94
C TYR A 344 -7.89 -12.50 -8.86
N GLN A 345 -8.31 -13.72 -9.20
CA GLN A 345 -8.88 -14.70 -8.25
C GLN A 345 -8.03 -15.97 -8.18
N TYR A 346 -7.85 -16.51 -6.97
CA TYR A 346 -7.02 -17.70 -6.76
C TYR A 346 -7.69 -18.98 -7.30
N HIS A 347 -7.02 -19.63 -8.24
CA HIS A 347 -7.42 -20.89 -8.87
C HIS A 347 -6.27 -21.90 -8.79
N ILE A 348 -6.60 -23.18 -8.90
CA ILE A 348 -5.60 -24.25 -9.05
C ILE A 348 -5.98 -25.20 -10.19
N SER A 349 -4.97 -25.74 -10.87
CA SER A 349 -5.12 -26.86 -11.81
C SER A 349 -4.16 -27.99 -11.44
N TYR A 350 -4.58 -29.22 -11.68
CA TYR A 350 -3.76 -30.41 -11.51
C TYR A 350 -3.18 -30.87 -12.84
N TYR A 351 -1.91 -31.24 -12.83
CA TYR A 351 -1.12 -31.66 -13.98
C TYR A 351 -0.61 -33.08 -13.78
N ILE A 352 -0.79 -33.95 -14.78
CA ILE A 352 -0.21 -35.29 -14.80
C ILE A 352 0.12 -35.68 -16.23
N GLU A 353 1.21 -36.43 -16.43
CA GLU A 353 1.58 -36.95 -17.75
C GLU A 353 1.23 -38.43 -17.87
N ALA A 354 0.05 -38.69 -18.44
CA ALA A 354 -0.41 -40.06 -18.68
C ALA A 354 0.33 -40.69 -19.86
N MET A 355 0.52 -42.01 -19.81
CA MET A 355 1.05 -42.78 -20.92
C MET A 355 0.19 -44.01 -21.18
N ILE A 356 0.00 -44.33 -22.46
CA ILE A 356 -0.45 -45.64 -22.91
C ILE A 356 0.54 -46.19 -23.95
N GLU A 357 0.77 -47.50 -23.91
CA GLU A 357 1.53 -48.22 -24.93
C GLU A 357 0.77 -49.47 -25.34
N VAL A 358 0.52 -49.59 -26.65
CA VAL A 358 -0.27 -50.68 -27.24
C VAL A 358 0.54 -51.32 -28.35
N VAL A 359 0.56 -52.65 -28.38
CA VAL A 359 1.09 -53.42 -29.51
C VAL A 359 -0.04 -54.22 -30.12
N TRP A 360 -0.25 -54.07 -31.42
CA TRP A 360 -1.27 -54.84 -32.14
C TRP A 360 -0.74 -55.42 -33.45
N LYS A 361 -1.48 -56.40 -33.94
CA LYS A 361 -1.30 -57.03 -35.24
C LYS A 361 -2.60 -56.94 -36.04
N GLU A 362 -2.51 -56.68 -37.34
CA GLU A 362 -3.66 -56.69 -38.25
C GLU A 362 -3.96 -58.13 -38.72
N ALA A 363 -5.23 -58.51 -38.90
CA ALA A 363 -5.59 -59.89 -39.22
C ALA A 363 -4.93 -60.43 -40.51
N ASP A 364 -4.72 -59.54 -41.48
CA ASP A 364 -4.19 -59.86 -42.81
C ASP A 364 -2.66 -59.67 -42.92
N SER A 365 -1.96 -59.39 -41.81
CA SER A 365 -0.52 -59.09 -41.82
C SER A 365 0.19 -59.59 -40.55
N ASP A 366 1.35 -60.22 -40.69
CA ASP A 366 2.23 -60.57 -39.56
C ASP A 366 3.02 -59.38 -38.99
N GLN A 367 2.86 -58.19 -39.55
CA GLN A 367 3.57 -57.00 -39.11
C GLN A 367 2.97 -56.41 -37.82
N LEU A 368 3.83 -56.26 -36.81
CA LEU A 368 3.47 -55.61 -35.55
C LEU A 368 3.48 -54.09 -35.69
N THR A 369 2.49 -53.43 -35.08
CA THR A 369 2.52 -51.98 -34.82
C THR A 369 2.63 -51.72 -33.34
N ARG A 370 3.62 -50.93 -32.92
CA ARG A 370 3.74 -50.40 -31.55
C ARG A 370 3.33 -48.94 -31.54
N TYR A 371 2.49 -48.58 -30.58
CA TYR A 371 1.90 -47.26 -30.47
C TYR A 371 2.03 -46.77 -29.04
N LYS A 372 2.82 -45.72 -28.84
CA LYS A 372 3.07 -45.11 -27.54
C LYS A 372 2.59 -43.67 -27.57
N VAL A 373 1.78 -43.30 -26.58
CA VAL A 373 1.28 -41.92 -26.43
C VAL A 373 1.69 -41.41 -25.07
N LEU A 374 2.36 -40.26 -25.05
CA LEU A 374 2.59 -39.44 -23.87
C LEU A 374 1.59 -38.28 -23.93
N TYR A 375 0.62 -38.28 -23.02
CA TYR A 375 -0.49 -37.35 -23.04
C TYR A 375 -0.53 -36.52 -21.74
N PRO A 376 -0.11 -35.24 -21.77
CA PRO A 376 -0.18 -34.36 -20.62
C PRO A 376 -1.63 -33.95 -20.37
N ILE A 377 -2.17 -34.32 -19.21
CA ILE A 377 -3.52 -33.99 -18.78
C ILE A 377 -3.45 -32.82 -17.80
N THR A 378 -4.25 -31.79 -18.07
CA THR A 378 -4.41 -30.62 -17.22
C THR A 378 -5.88 -30.46 -16.87
N THR A 379 -6.23 -30.42 -15.59
CA THR A 379 -7.61 -30.18 -15.19
C THR A 379 -8.03 -28.73 -15.48
N PRO A 380 -9.32 -28.49 -15.74
CA PRO A 380 -9.88 -27.13 -15.76
C PRO A 380 -9.49 -26.34 -14.50
N MET A 381 -9.36 -25.01 -14.64
CA MET A 381 -9.04 -24.14 -13.50
C MET A 381 -10.16 -24.20 -12.47
N MET A 382 -9.85 -24.68 -11.27
CA MET A 382 -10.80 -24.78 -10.16
C MET A 382 -10.65 -23.58 -9.23
N PRO A 383 -11.71 -22.80 -8.96
CA PRO A 383 -11.65 -21.70 -8.01
C PRO A 383 -11.37 -22.23 -6.60
N ARG A 384 -10.40 -21.62 -5.92
CA ARG A 384 -10.05 -21.92 -4.53
C ARG A 384 -10.01 -20.59 -3.77
N PRO A 385 -11.16 -20.03 -3.37
CA PRO A 385 -11.16 -18.77 -2.64
C PRO A 385 -10.31 -18.91 -1.37
N PRO A 386 -9.37 -17.98 -1.10
CA PRO A 386 -8.57 -18.01 0.12
C PRO A 386 -9.47 -17.95 1.35
N HIS A 387 -9.11 -18.68 2.39
CA HIS A 387 -9.85 -18.68 3.65
C HIS A 387 -9.06 -17.92 4.72
N VAL A 388 -9.79 -17.17 5.54
CA VAL A 388 -9.26 -16.39 6.65
C VAL A 388 -9.78 -17.02 7.93
N THR A 389 -8.87 -17.49 8.77
CA THR A 389 -9.19 -17.99 10.11
C THR A 389 -8.78 -16.95 11.14
N ASP A 390 -9.77 -16.44 11.88
CA ASP A 390 -9.56 -15.53 12.99
C ASP A 390 -9.32 -16.32 14.29
N ASN A 391 -8.11 -16.24 14.82
CA ASN A 391 -7.69 -16.85 16.09
C ASN A 391 -7.54 -15.79 17.20
N THR A 392 -8.10 -14.60 17.01
CA THR A 392 -7.98 -13.49 17.95
C THR A 392 -8.59 -13.83 19.30
N VAL A 393 -7.81 -13.66 20.36
CA VAL A 393 -8.27 -13.71 21.75
C VAL A 393 -8.29 -12.27 22.28
N PRO A 394 -9.48 -11.66 22.50
CA PRO A 394 -9.58 -10.24 22.87
C PRO A 394 -8.74 -9.84 24.09
N GLU A 395 -8.61 -10.73 25.07
CA GLU A 395 -7.84 -10.51 26.30
C GLU A 395 -6.33 -10.38 26.04
N GLU A 396 -5.82 -10.98 24.97
CA GLU A 396 -4.41 -10.87 24.55
C GLU A 396 -4.11 -9.55 23.84
N ARG A 397 -5.15 -8.79 23.46
CA ARG A 397 -5.05 -7.46 22.80
C ARG A 397 -4.23 -7.46 21.51
N VAL A 398 -4.25 -8.58 20.78
CA VAL A 398 -3.57 -8.78 19.51
C VAL A 398 -4.53 -9.52 18.58
N PHE A 399 -4.75 -9.00 17.38
CA PHE A 399 -5.41 -9.75 16.32
C PHE A 399 -4.48 -10.85 15.85
N ASP A 400 -4.94 -12.10 15.80
CA ASP A 400 -4.18 -13.24 15.25
C ASP A 400 -4.99 -13.84 14.11
N VAL A 401 -4.48 -13.68 12.88
CA VAL A 401 -5.15 -14.15 11.67
C VAL A 401 -4.27 -15.08 10.88
N LEU A 402 -4.88 -16.14 10.36
CA LEU A 402 -4.25 -17.09 9.47
C LEU A 402 -4.95 -17.06 8.11
N LEU A 403 -4.21 -16.69 7.06
CA LEU A 403 -4.67 -16.72 5.67
C LEU A 403 -4.16 -17.98 4.98
N GLY A 404 -5.06 -18.79 4.40
CA GLY A 404 -4.67 -19.99 3.69
C GLY A 404 -5.82 -20.92 3.33
N THR A 405 -5.57 -22.11 2.79
CA THR A 405 -4.25 -22.66 2.42
C THR A 405 -3.89 -22.40 0.95
N PHE A 406 -2.61 -22.15 0.69
CA PHE A 406 -2.05 -21.92 -0.64
C PHE A 406 -1.04 -23.00 -1.01
N LEU A 407 -0.77 -23.13 -2.32
CA LEU A 407 0.33 -23.94 -2.82
C LEU A 407 1.68 -23.21 -2.63
N PRO A 408 2.83 -23.92 -2.68
CA PRO A 408 4.15 -23.33 -2.43
C PRO A 408 4.55 -22.15 -3.33
N ASP A 409 3.95 -22.06 -4.52
CA ASP A 409 4.16 -21.08 -5.59
C ASP A 409 3.46 -19.73 -5.36
N VAL A 410 2.66 -19.58 -4.30
CA VAL A 410 2.04 -18.29 -3.92
C VAL A 410 2.91 -17.51 -2.95
N MET A 411 3.19 -16.24 -3.19
CA MET A 411 3.97 -15.40 -2.28
C MET A 411 3.15 -14.23 -1.75
N LEU A 412 3.26 -13.94 -0.45
CA LEU A 412 2.70 -12.72 0.14
C LEU A 412 3.65 -11.55 -0.13
N MET A 413 3.19 -10.56 -0.89
CA MET A 413 3.97 -9.37 -1.25
C MET A 413 3.78 -8.24 -0.23
N ASN A 414 2.53 -7.89 0.04
CA ASN A 414 2.19 -6.77 0.92
C ASN A 414 0.85 -6.98 1.64
N MET A 415 0.61 -6.14 2.63
CA MET A 415 -0.66 -6.03 3.36
C MET A 415 -1.09 -4.58 3.33
N THR A 416 -2.32 -4.34 2.90
CA THR A 416 -2.94 -3.03 2.86
C THR A 416 -3.86 -2.87 4.06
N PHE A 417 -3.58 -1.90 4.91
CA PHE A 417 -4.41 -1.49 6.04
C PHE A 417 -5.14 -0.17 5.71
N ALA A 418 -6.08 0.26 6.55
CA ALA A 418 -6.84 1.50 6.31
C ALA A 418 -5.98 2.76 6.10
N THR A 419 -4.79 2.83 6.72
CA THR A 419 -3.94 4.02 6.73
C THR A 419 -2.60 3.84 6.01
N VAL A 420 -2.19 2.60 5.71
CA VAL A 420 -0.84 2.31 5.19
C VAL A 420 -0.81 0.98 4.43
N VAL A 421 0.09 0.88 3.45
CA VAL A 421 0.48 -0.39 2.79
C VAL A 421 1.87 -0.76 3.27
N LEU A 422 2.04 -1.99 3.74
CA LEU A 422 3.32 -2.49 4.26
C LEU A 422 3.74 -3.77 3.53
N THR A 423 5.00 -3.85 3.15
CA THR A 423 5.63 -5.13 2.76
C THR A 423 5.78 -6.04 3.98
N VAL A 424 6.03 -7.33 3.76
CA VAL A 424 6.27 -8.30 4.85
C VAL A 424 7.45 -7.87 5.75
N ALA A 425 8.49 -7.26 5.18
CA ALA A 425 9.64 -6.78 5.93
C ALA A 425 9.32 -5.55 6.78
N GLU A 426 8.59 -4.57 6.22
CA GLU A 426 8.19 -3.35 6.93
C GLU A 426 7.17 -3.65 8.05
N ALA A 427 6.25 -4.58 7.81
CA ALA A 427 5.30 -5.03 8.82
C ALA A 427 6.03 -5.64 10.04
N ASN A 428 6.98 -6.55 9.79
CA ASN A 428 7.80 -7.13 10.86
C ASN A 428 8.67 -6.07 11.57
N ALA A 429 9.22 -5.09 10.84
CA ALA A 429 9.98 -3.98 11.43
C ALA A 429 9.13 -3.05 12.32
N ARG A 430 7.84 -2.89 11.99
CA ARG A 430 6.85 -2.16 12.80
C ARG A 430 6.37 -2.95 14.03
N GLY A 431 6.64 -4.25 14.07
CA GLY A 431 6.24 -5.16 15.14
C GLY A 431 5.00 -6.00 14.85
N PHE A 432 4.51 -6.02 13.60
CA PHE A 432 3.47 -6.97 13.17
C PHE A 432 4.15 -8.30 12.85
N ASN A 433 3.91 -9.33 13.65
CA ASN A 433 4.58 -10.62 13.47
C ASN A 433 3.94 -11.37 12.29
N VAL A 434 4.63 -11.38 11.15
CA VAL A 434 4.18 -12.04 9.91
C VAL A 434 5.06 -13.26 9.64
N GLN A 435 4.44 -14.44 9.59
CA GLN A 435 5.14 -15.71 9.40
C GLN A 435 4.47 -16.58 8.34
N GLU A 436 5.28 -17.27 7.54
CA GLU A 436 4.81 -18.36 6.68
C GLU A 436 4.67 -19.64 7.52
N LYS A 437 3.46 -20.19 7.59
CA LYS A 437 3.18 -21.49 8.22
C LYS A 437 3.07 -22.56 7.14
N ARG A 438 3.80 -23.66 7.31
CA ARG A 438 3.72 -24.83 6.43
C ARG A 438 2.81 -25.89 7.05
N PHE A 439 1.89 -26.40 6.24
CA PHE A 439 0.95 -27.44 6.61
C PHE A 439 1.42 -28.82 6.11
N PRO A 440 0.89 -29.92 6.68
CA PRO A 440 1.04 -31.25 6.09
C PRO A 440 0.62 -31.23 4.61
N HIS A 441 1.27 -32.06 3.79
CA HIS A 441 1.05 -32.18 2.34
C HIS A 441 1.59 -31.01 1.50
N GLY A 442 2.43 -30.15 2.08
CA GLY A 442 3.19 -29.13 1.33
C GLY A 442 2.44 -27.82 1.07
N TYR A 443 1.20 -27.70 1.53
CA TYR A 443 0.49 -26.42 1.53
C TYR A 443 1.12 -25.43 2.52
N LYS A 444 0.87 -24.15 2.29
CA LYS A 444 1.30 -23.07 3.19
C LYS A 444 0.20 -22.06 3.45
N GLY A 445 0.41 -21.24 4.47
CA GLY A 445 -0.44 -20.10 4.80
C GLY A 445 0.39 -19.02 5.47
N PHE A 446 -0.22 -17.88 5.69
CA PHE A 446 0.45 -16.72 6.27
C PHE A 446 -0.27 -16.35 7.56
N SER A 447 0.44 -16.38 8.68
CA SER A 447 -0.07 -15.85 9.95
C SER A 447 0.38 -14.41 10.14
N LEU A 448 -0.53 -13.56 10.59
CA LEU A 448 -0.31 -12.16 10.87
C LEU A 448 -0.83 -11.86 12.29
N GLN A 449 0.02 -11.24 13.11
CA GLN A 449 -0.37 -10.75 14.42
C GLN A 449 -0.23 -9.23 14.51
N VAL A 450 -1.32 -8.53 14.89
CA VAL A 450 -1.36 -7.05 14.95
C VAL A 450 -1.87 -6.58 16.33
N PRO A 451 -1.08 -5.83 17.11
CA PRO A 451 -1.51 -5.32 18.41
C PRO A 451 -2.63 -4.28 18.33
N PHE A 452 -3.58 -4.32 19.27
CA PHE A 452 -4.70 -3.36 19.36
C PHE A 452 -4.24 -1.92 19.66
N SER A 453 -3.00 -1.72 20.08
CA SER A 453 -2.39 -0.42 20.34
C SER A 453 -1.89 0.30 19.09
N ASP A 454 -1.73 -0.40 17.96
CA ASP A 454 -1.22 0.20 16.73
C ASP A 454 -2.28 1.09 16.05
N SER A 455 -1.84 2.14 15.36
CA SER A 455 -2.71 3.09 14.67
C SER A 455 -3.49 2.51 13.48
N VAL A 456 -3.15 1.31 12.99
CA VAL A 456 -3.92 0.62 11.93
C VAL A 456 -5.21 -0.01 12.44
N VAL A 457 -5.33 -0.21 13.77
CA VAL A 457 -6.53 -0.75 14.41
C VAL A 457 -7.48 0.38 14.75
N LEU A 458 -8.69 0.33 14.20
CA LEU A 458 -9.74 1.29 14.47
C LEU A 458 -10.42 0.94 15.80
N LYS A 459 -10.76 1.96 16.60
CA LYS A 459 -11.44 1.81 17.88
C LYS A 459 -12.78 2.52 17.85
N SER A 460 -13.81 1.87 18.34
CA SER A 460 -15.14 2.45 18.51
C SER A 460 -15.77 2.00 19.82
N ASN A 461 -16.61 2.83 20.40
CA ASN A 461 -17.25 2.57 21.69
C ASN A 461 -18.77 2.57 21.49
N PRO A 462 -19.34 1.49 20.92
CA PRO A 462 -20.78 1.40 20.68
C PRO A 462 -21.61 1.28 21.97
N ASP A 463 -20.99 0.87 23.09
CA ASP A 463 -21.62 0.74 24.40
C ASP A 463 -20.74 1.39 25.50
N ARG A 464 -21.32 1.66 26.68
CA ARG A 464 -20.63 2.23 27.87
C ARG A 464 -19.59 1.30 28.47
N GLU A 465 -19.71 -0.01 28.25
CA GLU A 465 -18.89 -1.02 28.91
C GLU A 465 -17.85 -1.66 27.97
N PHE A 466 -18.04 -1.55 26.65
CA PHE A 466 -17.22 -2.27 25.67
C PHE A 466 -16.59 -1.34 24.62
N THR A 467 -15.32 -1.58 24.33
CA THR A 467 -14.61 -1.03 23.17
C THR A 467 -14.55 -2.10 22.08
N THR A 468 -14.97 -1.77 20.87
CA THR A 468 -14.82 -2.60 19.68
C THR A 468 -13.58 -2.16 18.91
N TYR A 469 -12.64 -3.08 18.73
CA TYR A 469 -11.46 -2.95 17.90
C TYR A 469 -11.74 -3.58 16.54
N THR A 470 -11.44 -2.88 15.45
CA THR A 470 -11.65 -3.35 14.08
C THR A 470 -10.37 -3.22 13.27
N LEU A 471 -9.96 -4.30 12.62
CA LEU A 471 -8.80 -4.34 11.73
C LEU A 471 -9.25 -4.66 10.30
N PRO A 472 -9.47 -3.64 9.45
CA PRO A 472 -9.65 -3.83 8.03
C PRO A 472 -8.27 -4.02 7.36
N LEU A 473 -8.11 -5.12 6.63
CA LEU A 473 -6.90 -5.39 5.86
C LEU A 473 -7.17 -6.08 4.52
N SER A 474 -6.22 -6.01 3.61
CA SER A 474 -6.22 -6.77 2.36
C SER A 474 -4.83 -7.35 2.10
N PHE A 475 -4.76 -8.64 1.82
CA PHE A 475 -3.52 -9.35 1.52
C PHE A 475 -3.23 -9.29 0.03
N GLY A 476 -2.09 -8.73 -0.38
CA GLY A 476 -1.60 -8.75 -1.75
C GLY A 476 -0.68 -9.93 -1.99
N LEU A 477 -1.12 -10.85 -2.84
CA LEU A 477 -0.45 -12.12 -3.14
C LEU A 477 -0.04 -12.16 -4.61
N VAL A 478 0.98 -12.96 -4.92
CA VAL A 478 1.46 -13.18 -6.28
C VAL A 478 1.71 -14.66 -6.54
N VAL A 479 1.30 -15.16 -7.69
CA VAL A 479 1.59 -16.52 -8.16
C VAL A 479 2.89 -16.52 -8.96
N LEU A 480 3.80 -17.44 -8.66
CA LEU A 480 5.09 -17.62 -9.33
C LEU A 480 5.08 -18.85 -10.25
N PRO A 481 5.90 -18.87 -11.32
CA PRO A 481 6.79 -17.81 -11.79
C PRO A 481 6.12 -16.72 -12.66
N GLU A 482 4.83 -16.85 -12.99
CA GLU A 482 4.12 -15.94 -13.89
C GLU A 482 3.95 -14.50 -13.35
N GLN A 483 4.29 -14.27 -12.07
CA GLN A 483 4.13 -13.01 -11.37
C GLN A 483 2.70 -12.44 -11.45
N SER A 484 1.70 -13.33 -11.44
CA SER A 484 0.29 -12.94 -11.55
C SER A 484 -0.27 -12.51 -10.19
N PRO A 485 -0.65 -11.24 -9.99
CA PRO A 485 -1.11 -10.75 -8.69
C PRO A 485 -2.57 -11.09 -8.43
N PHE A 486 -2.93 -11.26 -7.17
CA PHE A 486 -4.31 -11.30 -6.69
C PHE A 486 -4.38 -10.75 -5.26
N SER A 487 -5.58 -10.41 -4.80
CA SER A 487 -5.76 -9.89 -3.44
C SER A 487 -6.93 -10.53 -2.72
N HIS A 488 -6.86 -10.55 -1.38
CA HIS A 488 -7.93 -11.07 -0.55
C HIS A 488 -8.19 -10.13 0.64
N PRO A 489 -9.37 -9.48 0.70
CA PRO A 489 -9.74 -8.61 1.82
C PRO A 489 -10.21 -9.42 3.04
N ALA A 490 -9.93 -8.90 4.23
CA ALA A 490 -10.37 -9.43 5.52
C ALA A 490 -10.70 -8.27 6.48
N VAL A 491 -11.74 -8.44 7.30
CA VAL A 491 -12.08 -7.50 8.38
C VAL A 491 -12.24 -8.30 9.65
N LEU A 492 -11.44 -7.98 10.66
CA LEU A 492 -11.47 -8.63 11.97
C LEU A 492 -12.05 -7.67 13.00
N GLU A 493 -12.83 -8.20 13.95
CA GLU A 493 -13.46 -7.43 15.02
C GLU A 493 -13.31 -8.14 16.36
N ALA A 494 -12.95 -7.40 17.40
CA ALA A 494 -12.83 -7.91 18.76
C ALA A 494 -13.37 -6.89 19.76
N THR A 495 -14.14 -7.35 20.75
CA THR A 495 -14.73 -6.51 21.79
C THR A 495 -14.09 -6.79 23.14
N LEU A 496 -13.76 -5.73 23.89
CA LEU A 496 -13.16 -5.84 25.22
C LEU A 496 -13.84 -4.91 26.23
N HIS A 497 -13.99 -5.38 27.48
CA HIS A 497 -14.50 -4.56 28.57
C HIS A 497 -13.39 -3.70 29.20
N ASP A 498 -13.05 -2.58 28.55
CA ASP A 498 -11.93 -1.71 28.95
C ASP A 498 -12.23 -0.21 28.86
N VAL A 499 -13.52 0.16 28.90
CA VAL A 499 -13.93 1.56 28.78
C VAL A 499 -13.52 2.36 30.02
N VAL A 500 -12.67 3.38 29.81
CA VAL A 500 -12.29 4.38 30.80
C VAL A 500 -13.10 5.64 30.53
N LEU A 501 -14.02 5.97 31.44
CA LEU A 501 -14.86 7.16 31.33
C LEU A 501 -14.04 8.46 31.46
N PRO A 502 -14.48 9.58 30.85
CA PRO A 502 -13.85 10.87 31.02
C PRO A 502 -13.82 11.31 32.49
N VAL A 503 -12.69 11.86 32.95
CA VAL A 503 -12.50 12.35 34.33
C VAL A 503 -12.32 13.85 34.32
N VAL A 504 -13.12 14.56 35.13
CA VAL A 504 -13.05 16.03 35.28
C VAL A 504 -12.37 16.38 36.60
N THR A 505 -11.39 17.28 36.54
CA THR A 505 -10.66 17.81 37.71
C THR A 505 -10.58 19.33 37.60
N GLY A 506 -10.43 20.06 38.72
CA GLY A 506 -10.30 21.51 38.66
C GLY A 506 -9.77 22.17 39.92
N THR A 507 -9.29 23.40 39.76
CA THR A 507 -8.71 24.28 40.78
C THR A 507 -9.11 25.74 40.50
N CYS A 508 -8.87 26.66 41.43
CA CYS A 508 -9.16 28.09 41.23
C CYS A 508 -8.00 28.95 41.72
N ASP A 509 -7.87 30.14 41.13
CA ASP A 509 -7.06 31.23 41.66
C ASP A 509 -7.95 32.40 42.11
N ASP A 510 -7.39 33.61 42.23
CA ASP A 510 -8.10 34.80 42.68
C ASP A 510 -9.05 35.40 41.62
N GLU A 511 -9.04 34.93 40.36
CA GLU A 511 -9.83 35.51 39.27
C GLU A 511 -10.67 34.49 38.46
N SER A 512 -10.25 33.22 38.40
CA SER A 512 -10.77 32.20 37.48
C SER A 512 -10.80 30.78 38.05
N TYR A 513 -11.66 29.95 37.46
CA TYR A 513 -11.67 28.49 37.61
C TYR A 513 -10.84 27.86 36.49
N TYR A 514 -9.98 26.91 36.84
CA TYR A 514 -9.23 26.07 35.91
C TYR A 514 -9.74 24.64 35.97
N VAL A 515 -10.28 24.14 34.86
CA VAL A 515 -10.85 22.79 34.78
C VAL A 515 -10.15 21.99 33.69
N THR A 516 -9.85 20.72 33.98
CA THR A 516 -9.25 19.76 33.05
C THR A 516 -10.17 18.55 32.91
N VAL A 517 -10.53 18.20 31.68
CA VAL A 517 -11.31 16.99 31.33
C VAL A 517 -10.38 16.03 30.61
N ALA A 518 -10.04 14.91 31.24
CA ALA A 518 -9.29 13.82 30.63
C ALA A 518 -10.23 12.86 29.90
N TYR A 519 -9.89 12.44 28.68
CA TYR A 519 -10.82 11.78 27.74
C TYR A 519 -11.04 10.29 28.01
N GLY A 520 -10.10 9.63 28.66
CA GLY A 520 -10.17 8.18 28.84
C GLY A 520 -10.15 7.44 27.50
N SER A 521 -10.92 6.36 27.38
CA SER A 521 -11.01 5.55 26.15
C SER A 521 -12.05 6.08 25.15
N HIS A 522 -12.94 6.98 25.58
CA HIS A 522 -13.97 7.59 24.72
C HIS A 522 -13.38 8.59 23.70
N GLY A 523 -12.13 9.02 23.89
CA GLY A 523 -11.55 10.08 23.07
C GLY A 523 -12.28 11.42 23.26
N SER A 524 -12.17 12.32 22.30
CA SER A 524 -12.76 13.67 22.34
C SER A 524 -14.24 13.71 21.92
N ASP A 525 -14.87 12.56 21.63
CA ASP A 525 -16.24 12.50 21.08
C ASP A 525 -17.31 12.59 22.17
N PHE A 526 -17.34 13.73 22.86
CA PHE A 526 -18.33 14.02 23.90
C PHE A 526 -18.72 15.51 23.90
N LYS A 527 -19.92 15.77 24.43
CA LYS A 527 -20.45 17.11 24.64
C LYS A 527 -20.18 17.59 26.06
N THR A 528 -19.61 18.78 26.19
CA THR A 528 -19.38 19.42 27.50
C THR A 528 -20.38 20.54 27.74
N ILE A 529 -21.01 20.56 28.91
CA ILE A 529 -21.90 21.63 29.39
C ILE A 529 -21.21 22.34 30.55
N VAL A 530 -21.06 23.66 30.45
CA VAL A 530 -20.49 24.52 31.48
C VAL A 530 -21.60 25.41 32.06
N GLY A 531 -21.86 25.28 33.36
CA GLY A 531 -22.99 25.91 34.04
C GLY A 531 -24.32 25.41 33.47
N LYS A 532 -24.94 26.23 32.61
CA LYS A 532 -26.22 25.92 31.93
C LYS A 532 -26.12 25.88 30.41
N ARG A 533 -24.94 26.16 29.84
CA ARG A 533 -24.74 26.28 28.40
C ARG A 533 -23.78 25.21 27.90
N GLU A 534 -24.06 24.73 26.70
CA GLU A 534 -23.13 23.87 25.98
C GLU A 534 -21.87 24.63 25.60
N LEU A 535 -20.74 23.96 25.68
CA LEU A 535 -19.44 24.49 25.27
C LEU A 535 -19.36 24.50 23.74
N THR A 536 -19.92 25.54 23.13
CA THR A 536 -19.78 25.82 21.69
C THR A 536 -18.41 26.42 21.37
N SER A 537 -18.02 26.46 20.10
CA SER A 537 -16.75 27.06 19.65
C SER A 537 -16.54 28.50 20.16
N ASP A 538 -17.60 29.30 20.18
CA ASP A 538 -17.57 30.68 20.70
C ASP A 538 -17.29 30.70 22.21
N LEU A 539 -17.94 29.81 22.97
CA LEU A 539 -17.74 29.70 24.41
C LEU A 539 -16.36 29.12 24.75
N ALA A 540 -15.87 28.19 23.92
CA ALA A 540 -14.54 27.60 24.04
C ALA A 540 -13.43 28.64 23.83
N THR A 541 -13.60 29.53 22.84
CA THR A 541 -12.69 30.66 22.63
C THR A 541 -12.72 31.61 23.83
N LYS A 542 -13.93 31.90 24.36
CA LYS A 542 -14.11 32.77 25.54
C LYS A 542 -13.44 32.20 26.80
N TYR A 543 -13.44 30.88 26.97
CA TYR A 543 -12.83 30.20 28.12
C TYR A 543 -11.42 29.67 27.86
N ASN A 544 -10.77 30.14 26.79
CA ASN A 544 -9.40 29.76 26.43
C ASN A 544 -9.20 28.24 26.51
N VAL A 545 -10.16 27.50 25.93
CA VAL A 545 -10.11 26.04 25.91
C VAL A 545 -8.92 25.60 25.07
N ARG A 546 -8.10 24.73 25.63
CA ARG A 546 -6.99 24.07 24.94
C ARG A 546 -7.24 22.59 24.96
N GLU A 547 -7.08 21.95 23.81
CA GLU A 547 -7.35 20.55 23.62
C GLU A 547 -6.13 19.84 23.04
N ASN A 548 -5.90 18.62 23.50
CA ASN A 548 -4.96 17.68 22.91
C ASN A 548 -5.63 16.29 22.79
N ALA A 549 -4.89 15.28 22.33
CA ALA A 549 -5.44 13.94 22.11
C ALA A 549 -5.92 13.22 23.41
N THR A 550 -5.57 13.71 24.60
CA THR A 550 -5.82 13.01 25.87
C THR A 550 -6.66 13.80 26.88
N HIS A 551 -6.66 15.14 26.79
CA HIS A 551 -7.40 16.01 27.69
C HIS A 551 -7.66 17.40 27.08
N MET A 552 -8.72 18.06 27.56
CA MET A 552 -8.95 19.48 27.38
C MET A 552 -8.81 20.23 28.70
N THR A 553 -8.34 21.47 28.63
CA THR A 553 -8.25 22.40 29.76
C THR A 553 -9.02 23.67 29.42
N MET A 554 -9.70 24.27 30.40
CA MET A 554 -10.43 25.51 30.23
C MET A 554 -10.26 26.44 31.44
N SER A 555 -10.30 27.75 31.17
CA SER A 555 -10.21 28.82 32.17
C SER A 555 -11.51 29.63 32.15
N VAL A 556 -12.34 29.49 33.18
CA VAL A 556 -13.62 30.17 33.29
C VAL A 556 -13.49 31.32 34.28
N PRO A 557 -13.67 32.59 33.89
CA PRO A 557 -13.60 33.72 34.82
C PRO A 557 -14.69 33.65 35.91
N PHE A 558 -14.39 34.10 37.13
CA PHE A 558 -15.34 34.11 38.24
C PHE A 558 -16.64 34.88 37.93
N LEU A 559 -16.53 36.01 37.22
CA LEU A 559 -17.66 36.86 36.81
C LEU A 559 -18.39 36.35 35.56
N SER A 560 -18.15 35.11 35.17
CA SER A 560 -18.85 34.48 34.05
C SER A 560 -20.33 34.28 34.36
N SER A 561 -21.18 34.42 33.32
CA SER A 561 -22.60 34.06 33.36
C SER A 561 -22.86 32.57 33.65
N ASP A 562 -21.86 31.71 33.46
CA ASP A 562 -21.97 30.25 33.71
C ASP A 562 -21.52 29.85 35.13
N ALA A 563 -20.91 30.77 35.89
CA ALA A 563 -20.63 30.60 37.31
C ALA A 563 -21.76 31.17 38.17
N VAL A 564 -21.97 30.62 39.36
CA VAL A 564 -23.02 31.04 40.28
C VAL A 564 -22.41 31.55 41.58
N PHE A 565 -22.85 32.72 42.06
CA PHE A 565 -22.44 33.21 43.38
C PHE A 565 -23.17 32.44 44.49
N THR A 566 -22.42 31.88 45.42
CA THR A 566 -22.95 31.06 46.52
C THR A 566 -23.15 31.87 47.79
N PHE A 567 -22.19 32.72 48.16
CA PHE A 567 -22.24 33.60 49.32
C PHE A 567 -21.40 34.86 49.11
N VAL A 568 -21.57 35.85 49.98
CA VAL A 568 -20.93 37.16 49.88
C VAL A 568 -20.41 37.62 51.25
N LEU A 569 -19.18 38.11 51.29
CA LEU A 569 -18.49 38.69 52.46
C LEU A 569 -18.07 40.13 52.13
N SER A 570 -17.60 40.90 53.13
CA SER A 570 -17.24 42.31 52.94
C SER A 570 -16.12 42.56 51.91
N SER A 571 -15.22 41.59 51.72
CA SER A 571 -14.06 41.70 50.82
C SER A 571 -13.86 40.48 49.92
N ALA A 572 -14.83 39.55 49.89
CA ALA A 572 -14.75 38.33 49.11
C ALA A 572 -16.13 37.79 48.75
N ALA A 573 -16.22 37.00 47.68
CA ALA A 573 -17.44 36.33 47.28
C ALA A 573 -17.17 34.85 46.93
N GLY A 574 -18.07 33.97 47.36
CA GLY A 574 -18.03 32.56 47.01
C GLY A 574 -18.67 32.32 45.64
N GLY A 575 -18.05 31.48 44.82
CA GLY A 575 -18.58 31.06 43.53
C GLY A 575 -18.53 29.55 43.35
N ARG A 576 -19.44 29.03 42.52
CA ARG A 576 -19.48 27.63 42.09
C ARG A 576 -19.56 27.54 40.57
N LEU A 577 -18.80 26.62 39.99
CA LEU A 577 -18.86 26.24 38.59
C LEU A 577 -19.26 24.77 38.47
N ASP A 578 -20.33 24.50 37.73
CA ASP A 578 -20.84 23.15 37.49
C ASP A 578 -20.50 22.73 36.04
N LEU A 579 -20.03 21.49 35.84
CA LEU A 579 -19.74 20.91 34.52
C LEU A 579 -20.38 19.54 34.35
N LYS A 580 -20.86 19.25 33.13
CA LYS A 580 -21.36 17.93 32.74
C LYS A 580 -20.75 17.49 31.43
N VAL A 581 -20.31 16.24 31.37
CA VAL A 581 -19.80 15.59 30.15
C VAL A 581 -20.82 14.54 29.72
N ILE A 582 -21.28 14.61 28.48
CA ILE A 582 -22.42 13.84 27.97
C ILE A 582 -22.06 13.22 26.62
N ASP A 583 -22.44 11.97 26.41
CA ASP A 583 -22.38 11.29 25.11
C ASP A 583 -23.36 11.93 24.10
N PRO A 584 -22.94 12.32 22.89
CA PRO A 584 -23.77 13.05 21.95
C PRO A 584 -24.88 12.22 21.31
N LEU A 585 -24.70 10.89 21.20
CA LEU A 585 -25.63 9.99 20.54
C LEU A 585 -26.76 9.54 21.48
N ASN A 586 -26.40 9.07 22.67
CA ASN A 586 -27.31 8.47 23.64
C ASN A 586 -27.73 9.43 24.76
N ASN A 587 -27.17 10.65 24.77
CA ASN A 587 -27.40 11.68 25.80
C ASN A 587 -27.06 11.18 27.23
N TRP A 588 -26.09 10.29 27.30
CA TRP A 588 -25.64 9.61 28.52
C TRP A 588 -24.69 10.51 29.31
N SER A 589 -25.01 10.79 30.58
CA SER A 589 -24.10 11.52 31.48
C SER A 589 -22.86 10.65 31.77
N LEU A 590 -21.71 11.03 31.21
CA LEU A 590 -20.43 10.37 31.37
C LEU A 590 -19.71 10.84 32.65
N ASN A 591 -19.81 12.13 32.98
CA ASN A 591 -19.28 12.70 34.23
C ASN A 591 -20.08 13.95 34.66
N ASN A 592 -20.20 14.17 35.97
CA ASN A 592 -20.77 15.38 36.57
C ASN A 592 -19.80 15.94 37.62
N PHE A 593 -19.39 17.19 37.46
CA PHE A 593 -18.37 17.84 38.28
C PHE A 593 -18.84 19.20 38.78
N SER A 594 -18.43 19.57 40.00
CA SER A 594 -18.73 20.88 40.60
C SER A 594 -17.54 21.36 41.41
N LEU A 595 -17.17 22.63 41.22
CA LEU A 595 -16.02 23.26 41.87
C LEU A 595 -16.46 24.56 42.55
N ALA A 596 -16.25 24.67 43.87
CA ALA A 596 -16.60 25.84 44.67
C ALA A 596 -15.34 26.51 45.22
N CYS A 597 -15.24 27.83 45.03
CA CYS A 597 -14.05 28.64 45.37
C CYS A 597 -14.45 30.00 45.96
N THR A 598 -13.51 30.67 46.64
CA THR A 598 -13.73 31.99 47.24
C THR A 598 -12.79 33.00 46.58
N PHE A 599 -13.33 34.09 46.06
CA PHE A 599 -12.59 35.08 45.28
C PHE A 599 -12.56 36.43 46.02
N PRO A 600 -11.42 37.16 46.03
CA PRO A 600 -11.34 38.50 46.59
C PRO A 600 -12.17 39.47 45.74
N MET A 601 -13.15 40.13 46.35
CA MET A 601 -14.07 41.04 45.67
C MET A 601 -14.57 42.13 46.61
N PRO A 602 -14.09 43.38 46.50
CA PRO A 602 -14.62 44.49 47.27
C PRO A 602 -15.99 44.88 46.71
N LEU A 603 -17.03 44.80 47.53
CA LEU A 603 -18.39 45.16 47.11
C LEU A 603 -18.67 46.65 47.23
N THR A 604 -17.80 47.39 47.94
CA THR A 604 -17.99 48.80 48.26
C THR A 604 -16.66 49.53 48.10
N GLU A 605 -16.64 50.57 47.28
CA GLU A 605 -15.50 51.47 47.10
C GLU A 605 -15.89 52.90 47.49
N CYS A 606 -15.06 53.53 48.32
CA CYS A 606 -15.29 54.86 48.86
C CYS A 606 -14.22 55.81 48.33
N HIS A 607 -14.57 56.74 47.44
CA HIS A 607 -13.60 57.65 46.84
C HIS A 607 -13.40 58.93 47.66
N PRO A 608 -12.17 59.48 47.76
CA PRO A 608 -11.89 60.72 48.49
C PRO A 608 -12.69 61.95 48.03
N ASN A 609 -13.20 61.94 46.80
CA ASN A 609 -14.06 63.00 46.26
C ASN A 609 -15.51 62.94 46.78
N GLY A 610 -15.83 61.99 47.67
CA GLY A 610 -17.17 61.80 48.22
C GLY A 610 -18.11 61.00 47.32
N THR A 611 -17.60 60.16 46.42
CA THR A 611 -18.42 59.22 45.63
C THR A 611 -18.35 57.82 46.23
N MET A 612 -19.51 57.18 46.45
CA MET A 612 -19.59 55.77 46.84
C MET A 612 -19.99 54.92 45.64
N ILE A 613 -19.25 53.84 45.41
CA ILE A 613 -19.57 52.80 44.42
C ILE A 613 -19.89 51.51 45.17
N VAL A 614 -21.03 50.88 44.88
CA VAL A 614 -21.48 49.66 45.55
C VAL A 614 -21.98 48.64 44.55
N LEU A 615 -21.56 47.38 44.73
CA LEU A 615 -21.95 46.23 43.96
C LEU A 615 -22.86 45.30 44.77
N ALA A 616 -24.09 45.12 44.32
CA ALA A 616 -25.03 44.16 44.88
C ALA A 616 -25.05 42.89 44.02
N LEU A 617 -24.63 41.76 44.57
CA LEU A 617 -24.59 40.46 43.88
C LEU A 617 -25.87 39.65 44.14
N LYS A 618 -26.31 38.88 43.14
CA LYS A 618 -27.38 37.88 43.28
C LYS A 618 -26.79 36.51 43.64
N VAL A 619 -27.03 36.07 44.87
CA VAL A 619 -26.58 34.76 45.37
C VAL A 619 -27.64 33.67 45.19
N GLU A 620 -27.23 32.41 45.10
CA GLU A 620 -28.08 31.22 44.91
C GLU A 620 -29.19 31.11 45.99
N SER A 621 -28.91 31.53 47.23
CA SER A 621 -29.87 31.49 48.33
C SER A 621 -31.04 32.47 48.21
N VAL A 622 -30.99 33.43 47.28
CA VAL A 622 -32.03 34.45 47.06
C VAL A 622 -32.45 34.50 45.58
N PRO A 623 -33.08 33.43 45.05
CA PRO A 623 -33.36 33.31 43.60
C PRO A 623 -34.36 34.35 43.08
N ASN A 624 -35.25 34.82 43.95
CA ASN A 624 -36.31 35.79 43.61
C ASN A 624 -35.81 37.25 43.59
N LEU A 625 -34.53 37.50 43.88
CA LEU A 625 -33.95 38.84 43.82
C LEU A 625 -33.92 39.36 42.38
N ILE A 626 -34.55 40.52 42.15
CA ILE A 626 -34.53 41.23 40.85
C ILE A 626 -33.67 42.48 41.01
N LEU A 627 -32.46 42.43 40.46
CA LEU A 627 -31.43 43.44 40.66
C LEU A 627 -31.81 44.82 40.11
N SER A 628 -32.63 44.90 39.05
CA SER A 628 -33.12 46.15 38.47
C SER A 628 -34.18 46.88 39.31
N GLN A 629 -34.79 46.19 40.28
CA GLN A 629 -35.80 46.75 41.19
C GLN A 629 -35.21 47.24 42.51
N LEU A 630 -33.90 47.14 42.68
CA LEU A 630 -33.20 47.63 43.86
C LEU A 630 -33.17 49.16 43.89
N THR A 631 -33.38 49.74 45.06
CA THR A 631 -33.26 51.18 45.30
C THR A 631 -32.48 51.46 46.57
N LEU A 632 -31.85 52.64 46.64
CA LEU A 632 -31.28 53.14 47.89
C LEU A 632 -32.38 53.61 48.86
N LYS A 633 -32.02 54.17 50.02
CA LYS A 633 -32.98 54.77 50.96
C LYS A 633 -33.90 55.79 50.31
N ASP A 634 -33.39 56.54 49.34
CA ASP A 634 -34.21 57.33 48.42
C ASP A 634 -34.66 56.48 47.22
N PRO A 635 -35.98 56.20 47.06
CA PRO A 635 -36.51 55.39 45.96
C PRO A 635 -36.26 55.96 44.55
N SER A 636 -35.92 57.25 44.44
CA SER A 636 -35.54 57.86 43.16
C SER A 636 -34.16 57.39 42.68
N CYS A 637 -33.30 56.91 43.58
CA CYS A 637 -31.96 56.44 43.26
C CYS A 637 -31.96 54.94 42.94
N LYS A 638 -31.89 54.66 41.63
CA LYS A 638 -31.82 53.32 41.03
C LYS A 638 -30.38 52.94 40.69
N PRO A 639 -30.09 51.64 40.47
CA PRO A 639 -28.77 51.20 40.02
C PRO A 639 -28.39 51.89 38.70
N MET A 640 -27.12 52.27 38.58
CA MET A 640 -26.55 52.80 37.35
C MET A 640 -26.41 51.72 36.28
N PHE A 641 -26.16 50.48 36.70
CA PHE A 641 -26.10 49.31 35.85
C PHE A 641 -26.70 48.11 36.60
N SER A 642 -27.46 47.27 35.90
CA SER A 642 -27.97 46.01 36.45
C SER A 642 -27.91 44.90 35.41
N SER A 643 -27.31 43.77 35.78
CA SER A 643 -27.34 42.51 35.03
C SER A 643 -28.17 41.46 35.77
N ASP A 644 -28.20 40.23 35.27
CA ASP A 644 -28.83 39.09 35.95
C ASP A 644 -28.04 38.60 37.18
N GLN A 645 -26.77 39.01 37.30
CA GLN A 645 -25.83 38.55 38.32
C GLN A 645 -25.44 39.63 39.33
N PHE A 646 -25.37 40.91 38.93
CA PHE A 646 -25.03 42.02 39.82
C PHE A 646 -25.66 43.36 39.42
N ALA A 647 -25.83 44.26 40.39
CA ALA A 647 -26.21 45.67 40.17
C ALA A 647 -25.17 46.60 40.78
N SER A 648 -24.81 47.65 40.04
CA SER A 648 -23.86 48.69 40.46
C SER A 648 -24.60 50.00 40.75
N PHE A 649 -24.28 50.59 41.90
CA PHE A 649 -24.73 51.90 42.33
C PHE A 649 -23.52 52.81 42.41
N SER A 650 -23.61 54.02 41.86
CA SER A 650 -22.65 55.08 42.14
C SER A 650 -23.38 56.36 42.45
N PHE A 651 -23.11 56.93 43.61
CA PHE A 651 -23.80 58.11 44.10
C PHE A 651 -22.91 58.92 45.05
N PRO A 652 -23.05 60.26 45.04
CA PRO A 652 -22.39 61.12 46.02
C PRO A 652 -22.83 60.79 47.47
N VAL A 653 -21.91 60.88 48.42
CA VAL A 653 -22.14 60.61 49.86
C VAL A 653 -23.18 61.54 50.49
N ASN A 654 -23.46 62.69 49.87
CA ASN A 654 -24.42 63.69 50.33
C ASN A 654 -25.81 63.57 49.70
N SER A 655 -26.07 62.56 48.86
CA SER A 655 -27.34 62.38 48.15
C SER A 655 -28.01 61.03 48.47
N CYS A 656 -29.12 60.72 47.79
CA CYS A 656 -29.81 59.42 47.82
C CYS A 656 -30.21 58.92 49.21
N GLY A 657 -30.52 59.83 50.14
CA GLY A 657 -30.92 59.50 51.51
C GLY A 657 -29.79 58.95 52.38
N THR A 658 -28.53 59.17 52.01
CA THR A 658 -27.35 58.75 52.78
C THR A 658 -27.30 59.46 54.14
N THR A 659 -27.11 58.70 55.21
CA THR A 659 -27.00 59.22 56.57
C THR A 659 -25.53 59.42 56.93
N ARG A 660 -25.18 60.64 57.41
CA ARG A 660 -23.84 60.96 57.90
C ARG A 660 -23.81 60.90 59.42
N THR A 661 -22.83 60.20 59.97
CA THR A 661 -22.55 60.11 61.40
C THR A 661 -21.06 60.36 61.66
N PHE A 662 -20.71 60.75 62.89
CA PHE A 662 -19.32 60.95 63.31
C PHE A 662 -19.01 59.92 64.39
N LEU A 663 -17.97 59.12 64.18
CA LEU A 663 -17.54 58.04 65.07
C LEU A 663 -16.02 58.07 65.15
N ASP A 664 -15.47 58.26 66.35
CA ASP A 664 -14.03 58.13 66.66
C ASP A 664 -13.06 58.80 65.64
N GLY A 665 -13.32 60.05 65.26
CA GLY A 665 -12.48 60.79 64.31
C GLY A 665 -12.78 60.52 62.83
N PHE A 666 -13.70 59.61 62.52
CA PHE A 666 -14.16 59.32 61.17
C PHE A 666 -15.56 59.90 60.89
N MET A 667 -15.74 60.41 59.67
CA MET A 667 -17.03 60.68 59.06
C MET A 667 -17.55 59.41 58.39
N VAL A 668 -18.61 58.84 58.95
CA VAL A 668 -19.22 57.60 58.47
C VAL A 668 -20.48 57.92 57.67
N TYR A 669 -20.45 57.59 56.39
CA TYR A 669 -21.60 57.71 55.48
C TYR A 669 -22.22 56.33 55.27
N GLN A 670 -23.48 56.19 55.65
CA GLN A 670 -24.20 54.92 55.58
C GLN A 670 -25.45 55.05 54.72
N ASN A 671 -25.67 54.07 53.84
CA ASN A 671 -26.90 53.94 53.05
C ASN A 671 -27.36 52.47 53.04
N GLU A 672 -28.55 52.21 52.53
CA GLU A 672 -29.13 50.87 52.47
C GLU A 672 -29.76 50.62 51.10
N ILE A 673 -29.43 49.48 50.50
CA ILE A 673 -30.05 48.98 49.27
C ILE A 673 -31.16 48.02 49.66
N THR A 674 -32.37 48.28 49.17
CA THR A 674 -33.57 47.47 49.47
C THR A 674 -34.38 47.23 48.21
N MET A 675 -35.22 46.18 48.23
CA MET A 675 -36.20 45.90 47.18
C MET A 675 -37.61 46.16 47.72
N SER A 676 -38.34 47.14 47.16
CA SER A 676 -39.71 47.46 47.60
C SER A 676 -40.75 46.53 46.94
N LYS A 677 -41.70 46.00 47.71
CA LYS A 677 -42.83 45.21 47.14
C LYS A 677 -43.78 46.12 46.36
N GLN A 678 -43.93 45.89 45.06
CA GLN A 678 -45.00 46.50 44.26
C GLN A 678 -46.32 45.75 44.46
N GLY A 679 -47.34 46.46 44.97
CA GLY A 679 -48.74 46.29 44.57
C GLY A 679 -49.48 45.02 44.94
N GLY A 680 -49.79 44.83 46.23
CA GLY A 680 -50.93 44.01 46.69
C GLY A 680 -51.81 44.83 47.62
N VAL A 681 -53.01 45.19 47.14
CA VAL A 681 -54.20 45.78 47.80
C VAL A 681 -54.02 46.36 49.21
N LYS A 682 -54.36 47.65 49.35
CA LYS A 682 -54.55 48.35 50.64
C LYS A 682 -55.45 47.53 51.57
N ASN A 683 -54.87 46.91 52.59
CA ASN A 683 -55.34 46.87 53.98
C ASN A 683 -54.42 45.92 54.77
N VAL A 684 -53.80 46.48 55.81
CA VAL A 684 -53.19 45.86 57.02
C VAL A 684 -51.84 46.53 57.30
N LYS A 685 -51.79 47.26 58.42
CA LYS A 685 -50.55 47.70 59.07
C LYS A 685 -49.84 46.46 59.61
N THR A 686 -48.99 45.84 58.80
CA THR A 686 -47.90 45.01 59.30
C THR A 686 -46.59 45.66 58.85
N THR A 687 -45.64 45.75 59.76
CA THR A 687 -44.28 46.23 59.54
C THR A 687 -43.63 45.40 58.43
N SER A 688 -43.74 45.88 57.20
CA SER A 688 -43.16 45.25 56.01
C SER A 688 -41.65 45.45 56.05
N HIS A 689 -40.92 44.54 56.70
CA HIS A 689 -39.47 44.45 56.52
C HIS A 689 -39.16 44.12 55.05
N PRO A 690 -38.16 44.77 54.42
CA PRO A 690 -37.78 44.46 53.04
C PRO A 690 -37.21 43.03 52.96
N GLU A 691 -37.58 42.30 51.90
CA GLU A 691 -37.20 40.88 51.64
C GLU A 691 -35.70 40.72 51.32
N TYR A 692 -35.02 41.83 51.03
CA TYR A 692 -33.57 41.94 50.85
C TYR A 692 -33.11 43.30 51.38
N ARG A 693 -32.05 43.31 52.19
CA ARG A 693 -31.43 44.52 52.76
C ARG A 693 -29.93 44.39 52.76
N LEU A 694 -29.25 45.30 52.06
CA LEU A 694 -27.80 45.41 52.06
C LEU A 694 -27.41 46.78 52.64
N THR A 695 -26.73 46.79 53.77
CA THR A 695 -26.25 48.02 54.42
C THR A 695 -24.82 48.31 54.00
N ILE A 696 -24.59 49.53 53.54
CA ILE A 696 -23.31 49.99 53.00
C ILE A 696 -22.82 51.17 53.82
N SER A 697 -21.54 51.15 54.20
CA SER A 697 -20.94 52.18 55.06
C SER A 697 -19.52 52.51 54.61
N CYS A 698 -19.24 53.80 54.41
CA CYS A 698 -17.93 54.33 54.07
C CYS A 698 -17.40 55.21 55.21
N TYR A 699 -16.14 55.01 55.58
CA TYR A 699 -15.46 55.72 56.66
C TYR A 699 -14.41 56.67 56.06
N TYR A 700 -14.52 57.96 56.33
CA TYR A 700 -13.56 58.99 55.89
C TYR A 700 -12.88 59.62 57.10
N GLU A 701 -11.55 59.75 57.08
CA GLU A 701 -10.77 60.34 58.16
C GLU A 701 -10.84 61.88 58.12
N ASN A 702 -11.00 62.54 59.27
CA ASN A 702 -11.00 64.00 59.38
C ASN A 702 -9.56 64.52 59.58
N ASP A 703 -8.89 64.92 58.50
CA ASP A 703 -7.64 65.69 58.57
C ASP A 703 -7.82 67.14 58.08
N ASP A 704 -7.26 68.10 58.82
CA ASP A 704 -7.41 69.56 58.68
C ASP A 704 -7.13 70.13 57.26
N PHE A 705 -7.99 71.04 56.79
CA PHE A 705 -7.89 71.72 55.49
C PHE A 705 -6.61 72.57 55.33
N LYS A 706 -5.95 72.51 54.16
CA LYS A 706 -4.98 73.52 53.69
C LYS A 706 -5.40 74.11 52.35
N MET A 707 -5.60 75.44 52.30
CA MET A 707 -5.72 76.23 51.06
C MET A 707 -4.33 76.47 50.44
N LEU A 708 -4.23 76.47 49.11
CA LEU A 708 -3.01 76.81 48.36
C LEU A 708 -3.23 78.06 47.48
N GLN A 709 -2.31 79.01 47.60
CA GLN A 709 -2.16 80.23 46.80
C GLN A 709 -0.93 80.08 45.91
N PHE A 710 -0.96 80.59 44.66
CA PHE A 710 0.14 80.48 43.70
C PHE A 710 0.98 81.76 43.58
N LEU A 711 2.31 81.62 43.49
CA LEU A 711 3.29 82.42 42.71
C LEU A 711 4.66 81.67 42.70
N PRO A 712 5.50 81.78 41.64
CA PRO A 712 6.38 80.70 41.17
C PRO A 712 7.89 80.93 41.42
N GLU A 713 8.72 79.86 41.45
CA GLU A 713 9.76 79.52 40.44
C GLU A 713 10.58 78.27 40.83
N ASP A 714 11.22 77.66 39.83
CA ASP A 714 11.72 76.28 39.63
C ASP A 714 12.62 75.63 40.69
N ARG A 715 12.31 74.36 41.04
CA ARG A 715 13.15 73.18 40.73
C ARG A 715 12.55 71.86 41.25
N SER A 716 12.36 70.95 40.30
CA SER A 716 12.52 69.47 40.34
C SER A 716 12.23 68.74 41.66
N PHE A 717 11.30 67.77 41.63
CA PHE A 717 11.59 66.36 41.96
C PHE A 717 10.35 65.47 41.72
N ASP A 718 10.52 64.51 40.80
CA ASP A 718 10.09 63.11 40.89
C ASP A 718 8.69 62.76 41.41
N ARG A 719 7.77 62.52 40.46
CA ARG A 719 6.99 61.26 40.46
C ARG A 719 6.58 60.92 39.02
N PRO A 720 6.85 59.69 38.55
CA PRO A 720 6.70 59.34 37.14
C PRO A 720 5.21 59.35 36.75
N PRO A 721 4.85 59.78 35.52
CA PRO A 721 3.50 59.59 35.00
C PRO A 721 3.16 58.09 35.01
N GLN A 722 1.99 57.73 35.53
CA GLN A 722 1.49 56.36 35.41
C GLN A 722 1.24 56.07 33.91
N PRO A 723 1.79 54.97 33.37
CA PRO A 723 1.57 54.62 31.97
C PRO A 723 0.10 54.28 31.74
N ALA A 724 -0.56 55.08 30.90
CA ALA A 724 -1.83 54.70 30.30
C ALA A 724 -1.53 53.82 29.08
N PHE A 725 -2.22 52.68 28.96
CA PHE A 725 -2.08 51.78 27.82
C PHE A 725 -3.19 52.08 26.81
N GLY A 726 -2.81 52.38 25.57
CA GLY A 726 -3.71 52.45 24.42
C GLY A 726 -3.43 51.31 23.45
N GLU A 727 -4.45 50.79 22.80
CA GLU A 727 -4.33 49.72 21.80
C GLU A 727 -4.26 50.33 20.39
N MET A 728 -3.31 49.87 19.59
CA MET A 728 -3.17 50.25 18.18
C MET A 728 -3.62 49.08 17.30
N ARG A 729 -4.45 49.35 16.30
CA ARG A 729 -5.00 48.31 15.42
C ARG A 729 -4.28 48.27 14.09
N VAL A 730 -3.92 47.08 13.64
CA VAL A 730 -3.30 46.85 12.33
C VAL A 730 -4.21 45.91 11.54
N ARG A 731 -4.35 46.14 10.23
CA ARG A 731 -5.16 45.29 9.34
C ARG A 731 -4.40 44.97 8.06
N MET A 732 -4.58 43.74 7.56
CA MET A 732 -4.15 43.31 6.24
C MET A 732 -5.32 43.25 5.27
N ARG A 733 -5.12 43.69 4.01
CA ARG A 733 -6.09 43.67 2.92
C ARG A 733 -5.47 43.16 1.64
N LEU A 734 -6.28 42.52 0.79
CA LEU A 734 -5.89 42.09 -0.55
C LEU A 734 -6.49 43.06 -1.58
N ALA A 735 -5.63 43.69 -2.39
CA ALA A 735 -6.00 44.58 -3.47
C ALA A 735 -6.29 43.79 -4.75
N THR A 736 -7.20 44.30 -5.58
CA THR A 736 -7.57 43.68 -6.86
C THR A 736 -6.50 43.89 -7.93
N ASP A 737 -5.66 44.91 -7.79
CA ASP A 737 -4.59 45.23 -8.73
C ASP A 737 -3.40 45.97 -8.06
N VAL A 738 -2.36 46.23 -8.84
CA VAL A 738 -1.15 46.95 -8.42
C VAL A 738 -1.39 48.42 -8.05
N SER A 739 -2.59 48.96 -8.29
CA SER A 739 -2.92 50.35 -7.97
C SER A 739 -3.27 50.55 -6.49
N TYR A 740 -3.62 49.48 -5.76
CA TYR A 740 -4.00 49.51 -4.34
C TYR A 740 -5.13 50.51 -4.03
N ASN A 741 -6.08 50.67 -4.96
CA ASN A 741 -7.25 51.53 -4.81
C ASN A 741 -8.51 50.77 -4.42
N THR A 742 -8.65 49.53 -4.91
CA THR A 742 -9.79 48.65 -4.68
C THR A 742 -9.34 47.37 -4.00
N PHE A 743 -10.12 46.92 -3.01
CA PHE A 743 -9.79 45.81 -2.13
C PHE A 743 -10.96 44.84 -2.00
N TYR A 744 -10.66 43.56 -1.86
CA TYR A 744 -11.65 42.52 -1.56
C TYR A 744 -12.18 42.69 -0.12
N THR A 745 -13.50 42.54 0.07
CA THR A 745 -14.15 42.54 1.39
C THR A 745 -14.21 41.12 1.97
N GLU A 746 -14.69 40.96 3.21
CA GLU A 746 -14.87 39.64 3.81
C GLU A 746 -15.87 38.75 3.04
N GLU A 747 -16.84 39.36 2.34
CA GLU A 747 -17.85 38.63 1.54
C GLU A 747 -17.30 38.11 0.20
N ASP A 748 -16.20 38.69 -0.29
CA ASP A 748 -15.59 38.30 -1.56
C ASP A 748 -14.71 37.04 -1.45
N TYR A 749 -14.47 36.54 -0.24
CA TYR A 749 -13.72 35.30 -0.02
C TYR A 749 -14.60 34.05 -0.23
N PRO A 750 -14.13 33.01 -0.93
CA PRO A 750 -12.75 32.83 -1.36
C PRO A 750 -12.38 33.58 -2.65
N VAL A 751 -11.22 34.25 -2.62
CA VAL A 751 -10.65 34.88 -3.81
C VAL A 751 -10.01 33.80 -4.67
N VAL A 752 -10.44 33.68 -5.93
CA VAL A 752 -9.97 32.67 -6.86
C VAL A 752 -8.95 33.29 -7.80
N GLU A 753 -7.74 32.72 -7.87
CA GLU A 753 -6.66 33.25 -8.71
C GLU A 753 -5.86 32.12 -9.37
N ALA A 754 -5.36 32.35 -10.60
CA ALA A 754 -4.63 31.31 -11.35
C ALA A 754 -3.15 31.22 -10.95
N LEU A 755 -2.51 30.05 -11.15
CA LEU A 755 -1.08 29.87 -10.87
C LEU A 755 -0.23 30.98 -11.52
N ARG A 756 0.76 31.47 -10.77
CA ARG A 756 1.72 32.51 -11.15
C ARG A 756 1.13 33.91 -11.35
N ARG A 757 -0.17 34.11 -11.15
CA ARG A 757 -0.76 35.45 -11.14
C ARG A 757 -0.44 36.17 -9.82
N PRO A 758 -0.20 37.50 -9.84
CA PRO A 758 0.18 38.25 -8.66
C PRO A 758 -1.02 38.53 -7.74
N LEU A 759 -0.79 38.41 -6.44
CA LEU A 759 -1.70 38.78 -5.35
C LEU A 759 -1.08 39.97 -4.60
N TYR A 760 -1.82 41.07 -4.49
CA TYR A 760 -1.30 42.35 -3.97
C TYR A 760 -1.79 42.62 -2.55
N PHE A 761 -0.92 42.57 -1.55
CA PHE A 761 -1.28 42.75 -0.15
C PHE A 761 -0.91 44.15 0.35
N GLU A 762 -1.82 44.79 1.08
CA GLU A 762 -1.57 46.03 1.82
C GLU A 762 -1.81 45.80 3.31
N VAL A 763 -0.83 46.16 4.13
CA VAL A 763 -0.93 46.19 5.59
C VAL A 763 -0.94 47.64 6.05
N GLU A 764 -1.91 48.01 6.88
CA GLU A 764 -2.17 49.38 7.31
C GLU A 764 -2.29 49.45 8.84
N LEU A 765 -1.61 50.44 9.44
CA LEU A 765 -1.83 50.88 10.81
C LEU A 765 -3.02 51.84 10.87
N LEU A 766 -4.03 51.50 11.66
CA LEU A 766 -5.28 52.26 11.77
C LEU A 766 -5.20 53.29 12.90
N GLU A 767 -5.94 54.40 12.74
CA GLU A 767 -6.29 55.37 13.80
C GLU A 767 -5.13 56.20 14.40
N SER A 768 -3.88 55.93 14.00
CA SER A 768 -2.73 56.76 14.40
C SER A 768 -2.53 57.95 13.47
N THR A 769 -2.21 59.10 14.06
CA THR A 769 -1.85 60.34 13.33
C THR A 769 -0.39 60.74 13.54
N ASP A 770 0.41 59.87 14.17
CA ASP A 770 1.80 60.14 14.51
C ASP A 770 2.74 59.82 13.31
N PRO A 771 3.40 60.82 12.69
CA PRO A 771 4.30 60.60 11.56
C PRO A 771 5.61 59.87 11.94
N GLN A 772 5.94 59.77 13.23
CA GLN A 772 7.18 59.12 13.70
C GLN A 772 7.05 57.60 13.81
N LEU A 773 5.83 57.07 13.75
CA LEU A 773 5.60 55.63 13.74
C LEU A 773 5.80 55.05 12.35
N VAL A 774 6.50 53.92 12.32
CA VAL A 774 6.77 53.11 11.13
C VAL A 774 6.21 51.71 11.34
N LEU A 775 5.32 51.29 10.44
CA LEU A 775 4.85 49.92 10.38
C LEU A 775 5.94 49.04 9.75
N PHE A 776 6.47 48.10 10.51
CA PHE A 776 7.44 47.12 10.07
C PHE A 776 6.76 45.78 9.80
N LEU A 777 6.94 45.24 8.60
CA LEU A 777 6.46 43.91 8.22
C LEU A 777 7.58 42.91 8.48
N GLU A 778 7.47 42.10 9.54
CA GLU A 778 8.56 41.24 10.01
C GLU A 778 8.66 39.95 9.21
N SER A 779 7.58 39.20 9.08
CA SER A 779 7.57 37.96 8.31
C SER A 779 6.20 37.64 7.76
N CYS A 780 6.13 37.07 6.56
CA CYS A 780 4.89 36.58 5.95
C CYS A 780 5.10 35.18 5.40
N TRP A 781 4.11 34.30 5.56
CA TRP A 781 4.15 32.92 5.10
C TRP A 781 2.78 32.42 4.67
N ALA A 782 2.76 31.37 3.84
CA ALA A 782 1.55 30.70 3.39
C ALA A 782 1.38 29.32 4.05
N THR A 783 0.13 28.91 4.25
CA THR A 783 -0.26 27.58 4.76
C THR A 783 -1.47 27.03 4.00
N LEU A 784 -1.73 25.71 4.14
CA LEU A 784 -2.90 25.04 3.56
C LEU A 784 -4.19 25.20 4.37
N GLU A 785 -4.06 25.56 5.65
CA GLU A 785 -5.18 25.66 6.59
C GLU A 785 -5.20 27.04 7.24
N LYS A 786 -6.35 27.42 7.78
CA LYS A 786 -6.55 28.72 8.44
C LYS A 786 -5.61 28.92 9.65
N GLU A 787 -5.11 27.83 10.22
CA GLU A 787 -4.19 27.83 11.37
C GLU A 787 -2.78 28.26 10.95
N ARG A 788 -2.23 29.26 11.65
CA ARG A 788 -0.97 29.93 11.28
C ARG A 788 0.25 29.01 11.41
N LEU A 789 0.16 28.03 12.30
CA LEU A 789 1.22 27.06 12.62
C LEU A 789 1.08 25.74 11.84
N SER A 790 0.11 25.64 10.93
CA SER A 790 -0.10 24.43 10.14
C SER A 790 1.05 24.18 9.16
N THR A 791 1.28 22.89 8.88
CA THR A 791 2.26 22.43 7.88
C THR A 791 1.51 21.84 6.68
N PRO A 792 1.94 22.07 5.44
CA PRO A 792 3.18 22.73 5.02
C PRO A 792 3.11 24.28 5.11
N ARG A 793 4.27 24.89 5.40
CA ARG A 793 4.47 26.34 5.51
C ARG A 793 5.48 26.79 4.44
N TRP A 794 5.21 27.91 3.78
CA TRP A 794 6.13 28.52 2.83
C TRP A 794 6.36 29.99 3.16
N ASP A 795 7.60 30.38 3.46
CA ASP A 795 7.94 31.75 3.83
C ASP A 795 8.07 32.65 2.58
N ILE A 796 7.42 33.81 2.61
CA ILE A 796 7.37 34.80 1.52
C ILE A 796 8.24 36.01 1.88
N ILE A 797 8.10 36.51 3.10
CA ILE A 797 8.93 37.61 3.65
C ILE A 797 9.57 37.10 4.93
N VAL A 798 10.88 37.30 5.07
CA VAL A 798 11.67 36.91 6.24
C VAL A 798 12.48 38.11 6.70
N ASP A 799 12.36 38.47 7.98
CA ASP A 799 13.02 39.62 8.60
C ASP A 799 12.87 40.96 7.82
N GLY A 800 11.71 41.16 7.18
CA GLY A 800 11.39 42.34 6.38
C GLY A 800 11.95 42.35 4.95
N CYS A 801 12.54 41.24 4.51
CA CYS A 801 13.09 41.07 3.17
C CYS A 801 12.37 39.96 2.39
N ALA A 802 12.33 40.09 1.06
CA ALA A 802 11.79 39.05 0.19
C ALA A 802 12.58 37.75 0.35
N ASN A 803 11.90 36.61 0.44
CA ASN A 803 12.56 35.31 0.52
C ASN A 803 13.25 34.99 -0.81
N HIS A 804 14.58 34.81 -0.78
CA HIS A 804 15.38 34.46 -1.96
C HIS A 804 15.23 33.00 -2.39
N ASP A 805 14.74 32.12 -1.51
CA ASP A 805 14.46 30.72 -1.84
C ASP A 805 13.17 30.56 -2.67
N ASP A 806 12.36 31.63 -2.79
CA ASP A 806 11.19 31.67 -3.68
C ASP A 806 11.61 31.98 -5.12
N ARG A 807 11.35 31.03 -6.04
CA ARG A 807 11.69 31.16 -7.47
C ARG A 807 11.02 32.34 -8.16
N TYR A 808 9.87 32.80 -7.66
CA TYR A 808 9.11 33.87 -8.28
C TYR A 808 9.33 35.25 -7.64
N LEU A 809 10.12 35.28 -6.55
CA LEU A 809 10.53 36.40 -5.71
C LEU A 809 9.42 37.42 -5.43
N PRO A 810 8.91 37.54 -4.19
CA PRO A 810 7.93 38.56 -3.86
C PRO A 810 8.54 39.97 -3.94
N SER A 811 7.80 40.96 -4.43
CA SER A 811 8.27 42.35 -4.49
C SER A 811 7.61 43.20 -3.41
N ILE A 812 8.41 44.01 -2.73
CA ILE A 812 7.91 45.01 -1.78
C ILE A 812 7.75 46.33 -2.54
N HIS A 813 6.52 46.85 -2.58
CA HIS A 813 6.20 48.08 -3.31
C HIS A 813 6.41 49.32 -2.42
N PRO A 814 7.02 50.40 -2.97
CA PRO A 814 7.11 51.66 -2.25
C PRO A 814 5.73 52.29 -2.06
N VAL A 815 5.49 52.87 -0.89
CA VAL A 815 4.27 53.64 -0.60
C VAL A 815 4.60 55.12 -0.70
N THR A 816 3.77 55.87 -1.42
CA THR A 816 3.88 57.33 -1.54
C THR A 816 2.62 57.98 -0.97
N ALA A 817 2.73 59.25 -0.56
CA ALA A 817 1.59 59.98 -0.04
C ALA A 817 0.62 60.31 -1.16
N ASP A 818 -0.67 60.04 -0.95
CA ASP A 818 -1.75 60.34 -1.89
C ASP A 818 -3.01 60.81 -1.13
N GLY A 819 -4.15 60.97 -1.82
CA GLY A 819 -5.39 61.43 -1.19
C GLY A 819 -5.94 60.51 -0.08
N ARG A 820 -5.52 59.24 -0.03
CA ARG A 820 -5.87 58.24 0.98
C ARG A 820 -4.74 58.00 1.98
N VAL A 821 -3.49 58.01 1.53
CA VAL A 821 -2.29 57.73 2.30
C VAL A 821 -1.66 59.03 2.79
N GLN A 822 -1.99 59.42 4.02
CA GLN A 822 -1.43 60.62 4.64
C GLN A 822 0.00 60.40 5.17
N PHE A 823 0.27 59.23 5.74
CA PHE A 823 1.58 58.84 6.30
C PHE A 823 2.07 57.55 5.64
N PRO A 824 2.98 57.60 4.65
CA PRO A 824 3.46 56.41 3.97
C PRO A 824 4.14 55.38 4.89
N SER A 825 4.68 55.82 6.02
CA SER A 825 5.30 54.95 7.03
C SER A 825 4.30 54.01 7.72
N HIS A 826 3.00 54.31 7.68
CA HIS A 826 1.93 53.49 8.28
C HIS A 826 1.48 52.32 7.40
N PHE A 827 2.04 52.21 6.20
CA PHE A 827 1.62 51.22 5.20
C PHE A 827 2.80 50.38 4.71
N LYS A 828 2.54 49.10 4.45
CA LYS A 828 3.43 48.21 3.70
C LYS A 828 2.66 47.49 2.61
N ARG A 829 3.23 47.48 1.41
CA ARG A 829 2.64 46.86 0.23
C ARG A 829 3.60 45.82 -0.33
N PHE A 830 3.12 44.63 -0.64
CA PHE A 830 3.93 43.59 -1.27
C PHE A 830 3.07 42.72 -2.19
N ASP A 831 3.71 42.13 -3.20
CA ASP A 831 3.08 41.12 -4.05
C ASP A 831 3.71 39.74 -3.83
N MET A 832 2.91 38.71 -4.06
CA MET A 832 3.40 37.35 -4.28
C MET A 832 2.72 36.76 -5.51
N LYS A 833 3.34 35.77 -6.15
CA LYS A 833 2.67 35.02 -7.22
C LYS A 833 1.96 33.80 -6.63
N MET A 834 0.72 33.57 -7.06
CA MET A 834 -0.09 32.43 -6.64
C MET A 834 0.62 31.11 -6.94
N PHE A 835 0.62 30.20 -5.97
CA PHE A 835 1.22 28.87 -6.07
C PHE A 835 0.36 27.84 -5.34
N ALA A 836 0.71 26.56 -5.49
CA ALA A 836 0.06 25.46 -4.80
C ALA A 836 1.10 24.57 -4.11
N PHE A 837 0.76 24.04 -2.93
CA PHE A 837 1.60 23.04 -2.28
C PHE A 837 1.44 21.70 -2.98
N VAL A 838 2.57 21.07 -3.33
CA VAL A 838 2.62 19.81 -4.05
C VAL A 838 3.40 18.76 -3.28
N GLN A 839 2.94 17.52 -3.32
CA GLN A 839 3.64 16.34 -2.84
C GLN A 839 3.57 15.27 -3.94
N ASP A 840 4.71 14.69 -4.32
CA ASP A 840 4.82 13.69 -5.40
C ASP A 840 4.19 14.15 -6.74
N ASN A 841 4.34 15.45 -7.09
CA ASN A 841 3.74 16.11 -8.25
C ASN A 841 2.21 16.20 -8.27
N VAL A 842 1.54 15.95 -7.14
CA VAL A 842 0.09 16.13 -6.98
C VAL A 842 -0.17 17.35 -6.09
N VAL A 843 -1.15 18.18 -6.45
CA VAL A 843 -1.58 19.33 -5.63
C VAL A 843 -2.28 18.82 -4.37
N LEU A 844 -1.81 19.24 -3.20
CA LEU A 844 -2.34 18.79 -1.90
C LEU A 844 -3.75 19.32 -1.63
N LYS A 845 -3.94 20.63 -1.81
CA LYS A 845 -5.24 21.31 -1.78
C LYS A 845 -5.19 22.54 -2.70
N ASP A 846 -6.30 22.86 -3.33
CA ASP A 846 -6.44 24.02 -4.23
C ASP A 846 -6.67 25.34 -3.45
N GLN A 847 -6.09 25.48 -2.25
CA GLN A 847 -6.28 26.67 -1.40
C GLN A 847 -5.04 27.01 -0.59
N ILE A 848 -4.86 28.30 -0.30
CA ILE A 848 -3.83 28.84 0.58
C ILE A 848 -4.37 29.94 1.49
N PHE A 849 -3.74 30.11 2.65
CA PHE A 849 -3.93 31.22 3.58
C PHE A 849 -2.60 31.94 3.78
N ILE A 850 -2.62 33.27 3.84
CA ILE A 850 -1.43 34.09 4.04
C ILE A 850 -1.45 34.68 5.44
N HIS A 851 -0.33 34.54 6.15
CA HIS A 851 -0.15 35.02 7.51
C HIS A 851 1.04 35.97 7.56
N CYS A 852 0.93 37.06 8.33
CA CYS A 852 2.01 38.02 8.52
C CYS A 852 2.16 38.42 9.99
N ASP A 853 3.39 38.57 10.44
CA ASP A 853 3.76 39.20 11.70
C ASP A 853 4.26 40.63 11.43
N THR A 854 3.79 41.57 12.21
CA THR A 854 4.11 43.00 12.08
C THR A 854 4.55 43.57 13.42
N ALA A 855 5.37 44.62 13.37
CA ALA A 855 5.80 45.39 14.52
C ALA A 855 5.70 46.89 14.23
N ILE A 856 5.53 47.70 15.26
CA ILE A 856 5.58 49.16 15.14
C ILE A 856 6.92 49.63 15.72
N CYS A 857 7.69 50.41 14.95
CA CYS A 857 8.87 51.11 15.46
C CYS A 857 8.74 52.62 15.37
N ASP A 858 9.59 53.30 16.13
CA ASP A 858 9.73 54.75 16.18
C ASP A 858 10.95 55.17 15.35
N ASP A 859 10.73 56.00 14.32
CA ASP A 859 11.77 56.44 13.36
C ASP A 859 12.85 57.32 14.01
N ASN A 860 12.53 57.96 15.14
CA ASN A 860 13.41 58.92 15.81
C ASN A 860 14.47 58.26 16.72
N LYS A 861 14.33 56.98 17.03
CA LYS A 861 15.26 56.24 17.90
C LYS A 861 16.15 55.32 17.07
N GLN A 862 17.38 55.78 16.84
CA GLN A 862 18.49 54.98 16.27
C GLN A 862 18.82 53.70 17.05
N SER A 863 18.20 53.48 18.23
CA SER A 863 18.37 52.32 19.10
C SER A 863 17.43 51.14 18.81
N ASP A 864 16.33 51.31 18.07
CA ASP A 864 15.45 50.20 17.66
C ASP A 864 15.88 49.69 16.27
N GLY A 865 16.85 48.78 16.24
CA GLY A 865 17.43 48.20 15.03
C GLY A 865 16.48 47.34 14.17
N LEU A 866 15.15 47.45 14.35
CA LEU A 866 14.11 46.76 13.57
C LEU A 866 13.77 47.51 12.29
N CYS A 867 13.50 48.82 12.36
CA CYS A 867 13.02 49.59 11.22
C CYS A 867 14.10 50.03 10.21
N TYR A 868 15.38 49.87 10.54
CA TYR A 868 16.53 50.24 9.69
C TYR A 868 17.26 49.04 9.07
N ARG A 869 16.69 47.84 9.12
CA ARG A 869 17.29 46.64 8.53
C ARG A 869 17.34 46.77 7.01
N ARG A 870 18.55 46.68 6.45
CA ARG A 870 18.77 46.62 4.99
C ARG A 870 18.90 45.18 4.57
N CYS A 871 18.18 44.80 3.52
CA CYS A 871 18.32 43.47 2.93
C CYS A 871 19.75 43.31 2.38
N PRO A 872 20.43 42.19 2.68
CA PRO A 872 21.76 41.93 2.15
C PRO A 872 21.71 41.84 0.62
N SER A 873 22.53 42.64 -0.05
CA SER A 873 22.57 42.70 -1.51
C SER A 873 23.51 41.63 -2.08
N SER A 874 22.96 40.49 -2.55
CA SER A 874 23.55 39.48 -3.46
C SER A 874 24.86 38.77 -3.03
N PRO A 875 25.07 37.48 -3.36
CA PRO A 875 26.01 36.62 -2.65
C PRO A 875 27.40 36.60 -3.30
N GLU A 876 28.41 37.11 -2.59
CA GLU A 876 29.81 36.73 -2.87
C GLU A 876 30.42 36.06 -1.63
N ASN A 877 30.72 34.77 -1.80
CA ASN A 877 31.70 33.96 -1.08
C ASN A 877 31.77 34.08 0.45
N VAL A 878 31.10 33.18 1.17
CA VAL A 878 31.67 32.55 2.37
C VAL A 878 31.32 31.07 2.38
N ASN A 879 32.28 30.24 1.94
CA ASN A 879 32.40 28.87 2.43
C ASN A 879 32.76 28.94 3.92
N GLU A 880 32.07 28.14 4.74
CA GLU A 880 32.05 28.09 6.21
C GLU A 880 30.91 28.86 6.90
N LEU A 881 29.73 28.22 6.96
CA LEU A 881 28.92 28.28 8.18
C LEU A 881 28.18 26.95 8.38
N SER A 882 28.72 26.16 9.29
CA SER A 882 28.04 25.05 9.95
C SER A 882 26.63 25.44 10.43
N SER A 883 25.64 24.63 10.10
CA SER A 883 24.40 24.41 10.87
C SER A 883 24.03 25.50 11.87
N VAL A 884 23.46 26.61 11.39
CA VAL A 884 22.69 27.48 12.28
C VAL A 884 21.33 26.81 12.44
N LYS A 885 21.24 25.95 13.46
CA LYS A 885 19.98 25.74 14.18
C LYS A 885 19.34 27.11 14.36
N SER A 886 18.05 27.26 14.08
CA SER A 886 17.28 28.41 14.54
C SER A 886 17.23 28.37 16.08
N SER A 887 18.36 28.71 16.70
CA SER A 887 18.40 29.15 18.06
C SER A 887 17.44 30.32 18.13
N GLN A 888 16.40 30.17 18.95
CA GLN A 888 15.65 31.24 19.56
C GLN A 888 16.62 32.19 20.26
N SER A 889 17.31 33.02 19.48
CA SER A 889 17.92 34.26 19.91
C SER A 889 16.77 35.22 20.10
N SER A 890 16.05 35.02 21.19
CA SER A 890 15.16 35.98 21.79
C SER A 890 16.01 37.18 22.23
N ALA A 891 16.34 38.05 21.27
CA ALA A 891 16.64 39.42 21.59
C ALA A 891 15.40 39.94 22.31
N LYS A 892 15.52 40.16 23.61
CA LYS A 892 14.47 40.64 24.52
C LYS A 892 13.94 41.99 24.03
N TYR A 893 12.99 41.95 23.11
CA TYR A 893 12.11 43.07 22.80
C TYR A 893 10.75 42.78 23.40
N SER A 894 10.14 43.82 23.98
CA SER A 894 8.87 43.70 24.71
C SER A 894 7.77 43.17 23.79
N PRO A 895 7.00 42.12 24.17
CA PRO A 895 5.95 41.51 23.34
C PRO A 895 4.75 42.43 23.06
N LYS A 896 4.78 43.69 23.51
CA LYS A 896 3.65 44.63 23.49
C LYS A 896 3.49 45.44 22.18
N SER A 897 4.34 45.27 21.17
CA SER A 897 4.28 46.05 19.92
C SER A 897 4.13 45.23 18.62
N ARG A 898 3.82 43.93 18.74
CA ARG A 898 3.65 43.03 17.59
C ARG A 898 2.19 42.71 17.31
N ALA A 899 1.78 42.72 16.05
CA ALA A 899 0.45 42.32 15.60
C ALA A 899 0.52 41.16 14.59
N GLN A 900 -0.39 40.22 14.74
CA GLN A 900 -0.50 39.00 13.94
C GLN A 900 -1.69 39.10 13.00
N LEU A 901 -1.47 38.88 11.70
CA LEU A 901 -2.46 39.07 10.66
C LEU A 901 -2.60 37.81 9.80
N SER A 902 -3.81 37.56 9.31
CA SER A 902 -4.16 36.42 8.45
C SER A 902 -5.14 36.86 7.35
N SER A 903 -4.99 36.32 6.14
CA SER A 903 -5.92 36.56 5.03
C SER A 903 -7.13 35.63 5.13
N GLY A 904 -8.18 35.93 4.37
CA GLY A 904 -9.21 34.95 4.04
C GLY A 904 -8.69 33.87 3.09
N ARG A 905 -9.54 32.89 2.77
CA ARG A 905 -9.21 31.73 1.92
C ARG A 905 -8.96 32.14 0.47
N ILE A 906 -7.79 31.87 -0.08
CA ILE A 906 -7.47 32.10 -1.50
C ILE A 906 -7.46 30.74 -2.21
N MET A 907 -8.23 30.59 -3.28
CA MET A 907 -8.35 29.33 -4.03
C MET A 907 -7.65 29.40 -5.37
N LEU A 908 -7.08 28.28 -5.79
CA LEU A 908 -6.49 28.13 -7.11
C LEU A 908 -7.59 27.99 -8.17
N SER A 909 -7.52 28.80 -9.22
CA SER A 909 -8.34 28.60 -10.43
C SER A 909 -7.84 27.37 -11.18
N SER A 910 -8.73 26.41 -11.41
CA SER A 910 -8.51 25.23 -12.27
C SER A 910 -8.16 25.58 -13.69
#